data_AF-A0A811V710-F1
#
_entry.id   AF-A0A811V710-F1
#
_cell.length_a   1.000
_cell.length_b   1.000
_cell.length_c   1.000
_cell.angle_alpha   90.00
_cell.angle_beta   90.00
_cell.angle_gamma   90.00
#
_symmetry.space_group_name_H-M   'P 1'
#
loop_
_entity.id
_entity.type
_entity.pdbx_description
1 polymer ?
#
loop_
_entity_poly.entity_id
_entity_poly.type
_entity_poly.pdbx_seq_one_letter_code
_entity_poly.pdbx_strand_id
1 'polypeptide(L)'
;MSASDGVFNNLRQKLDVLGYTQTLPLAGIPLVAALFEDLVKSTESLRDAKKKIVDLLEEKSCWELGVEPYKCDNSRLLAECNQLHQQNLKEREDYEQRIFELSQKIRNFVTDKIHLEEHCQQLQQQLSSLVAKQQSTATAQNMKNVRDKVRSGERIPPLMDNGSNLRCTKCHTQTTRSQTSNEPNFLADKQHGASLRNEIDRLEDKVKDLTEQLEFYKRKIESRDREIRRLNELLSGGRPPAALAKDCCFKDVRGLSEDIELLQREKSENLTKVREYQEQMHEAMQRALSLENRNKQLQRDLDELKEAAMAVETQANTEIAQREHEFEVLQNELKKLRIKQEGSGDNRTQIGRRADGGGDNSDSVAVATLNADKRRLNERINELTQKENELRTENERLHKKVSKLKGKIHGMHKELQDNVQQKEQRTDEEKIRIKSERDFFQKEYLRLISKAGSEKEVDFLQSQIKSKDDELRLLRAELCLRQQERLLPTVDTATAPVATAATATTPMERCQFAQASLTSARSNHSAKSAHSVASSDCVQAVVLRAERERDCARAELERVRCERDTLREKHVSLLQTQSLETQKSQAHISELNTRIRQLERENRELSSARIPSETHIVLLKEEIDELKRQNFALQEENSKLRTRQNQLKYEIDTRLVVKVNNSLLFFIPQNIKRTNGTYTAGLSE
;
A
#
# COMPACT_ATOMS: atom_id res chain seq x y z
N MET A 1 54.31 -61.35 -74.48
CA MET A 1 53.37 -60.35 -73.96
C MET A 1 53.50 -60.39 -72.46
N SER A 2 54.19 -59.40 -71.89
CA SER A 2 54.48 -59.31 -70.46
C SER A 2 53.19 -58.97 -69.70
N ALA A 3 53.04 -59.46 -68.47
CA ALA A 3 51.86 -59.22 -67.62
C ALA A 3 51.51 -57.73 -67.44
N SER A 4 52.48 -56.83 -67.68
CA SER A 4 52.32 -55.36 -67.73
C SER A 4 51.33 -54.87 -68.78
N ASP A 5 51.25 -55.51 -69.94
CA ASP A 5 50.45 -55.03 -71.08
C ASP A 5 48.95 -55.27 -70.83
N GLY A 6 48.61 -56.35 -70.13
CA GLY A 6 47.23 -56.65 -69.73
C GLY A 6 46.68 -55.68 -68.69
N VAL A 7 47.51 -55.29 -67.71
CA VAL A 7 47.14 -54.31 -66.67
C VAL A 7 46.95 -52.93 -67.29
N PHE A 8 47.84 -52.53 -68.22
CA PHE A 8 47.70 -51.27 -68.95
C PHE A 8 46.42 -51.21 -69.77
N ASN A 9 46.14 -52.24 -70.58
CA ASN A 9 44.95 -52.27 -71.43
C ASN A 9 43.65 -52.24 -70.60
N ASN A 10 43.62 -52.91 -69.44
CA ASN A 10 42.46 -52.89 -68.54
C ASN A 10 42.23 -51.50 -67.91
N LEU A 11 43.29 -50.87 -67.39
CA LEU A 11 43.21 -49.52 -66.85
C LEU A 11 42.79 -48.53 -67.94
N ARG A 12 43.36 -48.66 -69.13
CA ARG A 12 43.04 -47.83 -70.29
C ARG A 12 41.57 -47.90 -70.66
N GLN A 13 41.02 -49.11 -70.79
CA GLN A 13 39.60 -49.31 -71.08
C GLN A 13 38.70 -48.66 -70.02
N LYS A 14 39.04 -48.81 -68.73
CA LYS A 14 38.28 -48.20 -67.62
C LYS A 14 38.33 -46.67 -67.65
N LEU A 15 39.48 -46.09 -67.95
CA LEU A 15 39.65 -44.64 -68.09
C LEU A 15 38.88 -44.10 -69.31
N ASP A 16 38.88 -44.83 -70.42
CA ASP A 16 38.11 -44.47 -71.62
C ASP A 16 36.60 -44.46 -71.35
N VAL A 17 36.09 -45.41 -70.57
CA VAL A 17 34.68 -45.42 -70.12
C VAL A 17 34.35 -44.20 -69.26
N LEU A 18 35.30 -43.71 -68.46
CA LEU A 18 35.17 -42.47 -67.70
C LEU A 18 35.41 -41.20 -68.54
N GLY A 19 35.74 -41.33 -69.83
CA GLY A 19 36.00 -40.21 -70.74
C GLY A 19 37.44 -39.67 -70.72
N TYR A 20 38.37 -40.32 -70.01
CA TYR A 20 39.78 -39.95 -69.97
C TYR A 20 40.54 -40.56 -71.15
N THR A 21 40.43 -39.92 -72.31
CA THR A 21 40.99 -40.39 -73.58
C THR A 21 42.44 -39.97 -73.86
N GLN A 22 43.10 -39.28 -72.92
CA GLN A 22 44.46 -38.77 -73.11
C GLN A 22 45.49 -39.90 -73.06
N THR A 23 46.55 -39.83 -73.86
CA THR A 23 47.62 -40.84 -73.88
C THR A 23 48.31 -40.95 -72.52
N LEU A 24 48.35 -42.16 -71.93
CA LEU A 24 48.94 -42.41 -70.61
C LEU A 24 50.41 -42.85 -70.75
N PRO A 25 51.38 -42.08 -70.22
CA PRO A 25 52.78 -42.49 -70.23
C PRO A 25 53.01 -43.77 -69.42
N LEU A 26 53.90 -44.65 -69.90
CA LEU A 26 54.22 -45.93 -69.25
C LEU A 26 54.62 -45.78 -67.77
N ALA A 27 55.35 -44.71 -67.42
CA ALA A 27 55.77 -44.43 -66.05
C ALA A 27 54.61 -44.04 -65.10
N GLY A 28 53.50 -43.54 -65.64
CA GLY A 28 52.34 -43.08 -64.86
C GLY A 28 51.31 -44.17 -64.55
N ILE A 29 51.42 -45.34 -65.18
CA ILE A 29 50.43 -46.43 -65.08
C ILE A 29 50.19 -46.86 -63.62
N PRO A 30 51.22 -47.13 -62.79
CA PRO A 30 50.98 -47.62 -61.43
C PRO A 30 50.25 -46.60 -60.54
N LEU A 31 50.58 -45.31 -60.71
CA LEU A 31 49.95 -44.22 -59.96
C LEU A 31 48.48 -44.06 -60.34
N VAL A 32 48.19 -44.02 -61.64
CA VAL A 32 46.81 -43.87 -62.13
C VAL A 32 45.97 -45.10 -61.78
N ALA A 33 46.55 -46.29 -61.80
CA ALA A 33 45.87 -47.51 -61.35
C ALA A 33 45.47 -47.41 -59.86
N ALA A 34 46.40 -46.99 -58.99
CA ALA A 34 46.13 -46.83 -57.56
C ALA A 34 45.06 -45.76 -57.30
N LEU A 35 45.17 -44.59 -57.95
CA LEU A 35 44.18 -43.52 -57.81
C LEU A 35 42.79 -43.94 -58.30
N PHE A 36 42.71 -44.71 -59.39
CA PHE A 36 41.45 -45.22 -59.90
C PHE A 36 40.83 -46.24 -58.92
N GLU A 37 41.64 -47.14 -58.36
CA GLU A 37 41.18 -48.11 -57.37
C GLU A 37 40.69 -47.42 -56.09
N ASP A 38 41.42 -46.40 -55.61
CA ASP A 38 41.02 -45.59 -54.46
C ASP A 38 39.71 -44.83 -54.74
N LEU A 39 39.54 -44.30 -55.95
CA LEU A 39 38.30 -43.63 -56.37
C LEU A 39 37.11 -44.59 -56.37
N VAL A 40 37.28 -45.80 -56.94
CA VAL A 40 36.23 -46.83 -56.93
C VAL A 40 35.87 -47.20 -55.49
N LYS A 41 36.86 -47.55 -54.66
CA LYS A 41 36.63 -47.87 -53.24
C LYS A 41 35.95 -46.74 -52.47
N SER A 42 36.38 -45.50 -52.68
CA SER A 42 35.78 -44.33 -52.01
C SER A 42 34.34 -44.11 -52.46
N THR A 43 34.04 -44.29 -53.75
CA THR A 43 32.67 -44.11 -54.26
C THR A 43 31.72 -45.23 -53.82
N GLU A 44 32.20 -46.47 -53.73
CA GLU A 44 31.43 -47.60 -53.19
C GLU A 44 31.20 -47.42 -51.69
N SER A 45 32.25 -47.09 -50.93
CA SER A 45 32.13 -46.79 -49.50
C SER A 45 31.15 -45.64 -49.22
N LEU A 46 31.18 -44.58 -50.05
CA LEU A 46 30.21 -43.49 -49.94
C LEU A 46 28.78 -43.95 -50.25
N ARG A 47 28.59 -44.82 -51.25
CA ARG A 47 27.28 -45.38 -51.60
C ARG A 47 26.72 -46.23 -50.45
N ASP A 48 27.55 -47.08 -49.86
CA ASP A 48 27.17 -47.92 -48.73
C ASP A 48 26.87 -47.09 -47.49
N ALA A 49 27.68 -46.07 -47.20
CA ALA A 49 27.43 -45.12 -46.11
C ALA A 49 26.10 -44.38 -46.31
N LYS A 50 25.81 -43.91 -47.53
CA LYS A 50 24.53 -43.26 -47.85
C LYS A 50 23.34 -44.20 -47.64
N LYS A 51 23.44 -45.46 -48.10
CA LYS A 51 22.40 -46.46 -47.90
C LYS A 51 22.16 -46.70 -46.41
N LYS A 52 23.23 -46.89 -45.63
CA LYS A 52 23.14 -47.09 -44.19
C LYS A 52 22.51 -45.90 -43.46
N ILE A 53 22.79 -44.67 -43.90
CA ILE A 53 22.13 -43.48 -43.35
C ILE A 53 20.63 -43.52 -43.61
N VAL A 54 20.20 -43.88 -44.82
CA VAL A 54 18.77 -44.01 -45.16
C VAL A 54 18.11 -45.07 -44.28
N ASP A 55 18.70 -46.26 -44.17
CA ASP A 55 18.18 -47.34 -43.32
C ASP A 55 18.05 -46.90 -41.86
N LEU A 56 19.04 -46.18 -41.32
CA LEU A 56 19.01 -45.63 -39.95
C LEU A 56 17.95 -44.54 -39.76
N LEU A 57 17.67 -43.73 -40.79
CA LEU A 57 16.62 -42.71 -40.74
C LEU A 57 15.22 -43.34 -40.77
N GLU A 58 15.05 -44.42 -41.53
CA GLU A 58 13.81 -45.20 -41.53
C GLU A 58 13.60 -45.87 -40.17
N GLU A 59 14.64 -46.50 -39.61
CA GLU A 59 14.59 -47.10 -38.28
C GLU A 59 14.26 -46.05 -37.20
N LYS A 60 14.92 -44.89 -37.23
CA LYS A 60 14.62 -43.76 -36.35
C LYS A 60 13.14 -43.35 -36.45
N SER A 61 12.60 -43.25 -37.66
CA SER A 61 11.20 -42.86 -37.88
C SER A 61 10.23 -43.90 -37.30
N CYS A 62 10.55 -45.19 -37.43
CA CYS A 62 9.78 -46.27 -36.81
C CYS A 62 9.81 -46.18 -35.27
N TRP A 63 10.99 -45.90 -34.68
CA TRP A 63 11.11 -45.69 -33.23
C TRP A 63 10.32 -44.47 -32.76
N GLU A 64 10.39 -43.35 -33.49
CA GLU A 64 9.63 -42.14 -33.17
C GLU A 64 8.12 -42.39 -33.20
N LEU A 65 7.63 -43.13 -34.20
CA LEU A 65 6.22 -43.52 -34.28
C LEU A 65 5.82 -44.49 -33.15
N GLY A 66 6.70 -45.43 -32.79
CA GLY A 66 6.46 -46.39 -31.72
C GLY A 66 6.38 -45.77 -30.32
N VAL A 67 7.12 -44.68 -30.06
CA VAL A 67 7.06 -43.96 -28.77
C VAL A 67 5.92 -42.95 -28.67
N GLU A 68 5.31 -42.57 -29.80
CA GLU A 68 4.26 -41.54 -29.86
C GLU A 68 3.04 -41.84 -28.96
N PRO A 69 2.50 -43.08 -28.92
CA PRO A 69 1.40 -43.41 -28.02
C PRO A 69 1.74 -43.16 -26.56
N TYR A 70 2.96 -43.49 -26.13
CA TYR A 70 3.43 -43.26 -24.77
C TYR A 70 3.63 -41.78 -24.45
N LYS A 71 4.08 -40.98 -25.42
CA LYS A 71 4.15 -39.51 -25.25
C LYS A 71 2.75 -38.93 -25.07
N CYS A 72 1.80 -39.31 -25.92
CA CYS A 72 0.42 -38.86 -25.81
C CYS A 72 -0.22 -39.27 -24.48
N ASP A 73 -0.05 -40.52 -24.06
CA ASP A 73 -0.58 -41.00 -22.78
C ASP A 73 0.11 -40.34 -21.58
N ASN A 74 1.43 -40.16 -21.60
CA ASN A 74 2.14 -39.45 -20.54
C ASN A 74 1.70 -37.98 -20.46
N SER A 75 1.51 -37.30 -21.60
CA SER A 75 0.98 -35.94 -21.63
C SER A 75 -0.44 -35.86 -21.06
N ARG A 76 -1.29 -36.83 -21.40
CA ARG A 76 -2.66 -36.93 -20.85
C ARG A 76 -2.66 -37.19 -19.35
N LEU A 77 -1.87 -38.16 -18.88
CA LEU A 77 -1.74 -38.49 -17.45
C LEU A 77 -1.15 -37.34 -16.65
N LEU A 78 -0.16 -36.61 -17.18
CA LEU A 78 0.38 -35.42 -16.55
C LEU A 78 -0.67 -34.32 -16.42
N ALA A 79 -1.51 -34.12 -17.45
CA ALA A 79 -2.61 -33.16 -17.39
C ALA A 79 -3.64 -33.55 -16.32
N GLU A 80 -4.05 -34.82 -16.29
CA GLU A 80 -5.00 -35.36 -15.31
C GLU A 80 -4.44 -35.28 -13.88
N CYS A 81 -3.18 -35.67 -13.67
CA CYS A 81 -2.51 -35.60 -12.37
C CYS A 81 -2.41 -34.15 -11.87
N ASN A 82 -2.08 -33.20 -12.76
CA ASN A 82 -2.05 -31.78 -12.40
C ASN A 82 -3.45 -31.25 -12.06
N GLN A 83 -4.48 -31.63 -12.82
CA GLN A 83 -5.86 -31.24 -12.55
C GLN A 83 -6.33 -31.77 -11.20
N LEU A 84 -6.09 -33.06 -10.92
CA LEU A 84 -6.45 -33.68 -9.65
C LEU A 84 -5.71 -33.04 -8.46
N HIS A 85 -4.43 -32.72 -8.63
CA HIS A 85 -3.65 -32.04 -7.61
C HIS A 85 -4.20 -30.63 -7.31
N GLN A 86 -4.55 -29.86 -8.34
CA GLN A 86 -5.19 -28.55 -8.16
C GLN A 86 -6.55 -28.65 -7.47
N GLN A 87 -7.36 -29.65 -7.83
CA GLN A 87 -8.63 -29.91 -7.18
C GLN A 87 -8.43 -30.25 -5.70
N ASN A 88 -7.47 -31.12 -5.38
CA ASN A 88 -7.18 -31.51 -4.00
C ASN A 88 -6.70 -30.32 -3.16
N LEU A 89 -5.87 -29.45 -3.71
CA LEU A 89 -5.45 -28.21 -3.05
C LEU A 89 -6.65 -27.30 -2.76
N LYS A 90 -7.54 -27.12 -3.75
CA LYS A 90 -8.74 -26.29 -3.58
C LYS A 90 -9.67 -26.85 -2.52
N GLU A 91 -9.95 -28.14 -2.57
CA GLU A 91 -10.77 -28.82 -1.55
C GLU A 91 -10.14 -28.68 -0.15
N ARG A 92 -8.81 -28.82 -0.03
CA ARG A 92 -8.11 -28.61 1.25
C ARG A 92 -8.24 -27.16 1.75
N GLU A 93 -8.08 -26.17 0.88
CA GLU A 93 -8.28 -24.75 1.23
C GLU A 93 -9.72 -24.49 1.70
N ASP A 94 -10.72 -25.06 1.01
CA ASP A 94 -12.13 -24.93 1.37
C ASP A 94 -12.44 -25.58 2.74
N TYR A 95 -11.85 -26.76 3.02
CA TYR A 95 -11.99 -27.42 4.31
C TYR A 95 -11.32 -26.62 5.44
N GLU A 96 -10.09 -26.13 5.24
CA GLU A 96 -9.38 -25.31 6.21
C GLU A 96 -10.16 -24.02 6.54
N GLN A 97 -10.72 -23.36 5.52
CA GLN A 97 -11.60 -22.20 5.68
C GLN A 97 -12.84 -22.56 6.52
N ARG A 98 -13.48 -23.69 6.22
CA ARG A 98 -14.67 -24.12 6.96
C ARG A 98 -14.36 -24.46 8.41
N ILE A 99 -13.23 -25.09 8.68
CA ILE A 99 -12.76 -25.38 10.04
C ILE A 99 -12.53 -24.08 10.81
N PHE A 100 -11.92 -23.06 10.17
CA PHE A 100 -11.71 -21.76 10.79
C PHE A 100 -13.04 -21.08 11.17
N GLU A 101 -14.01 -21.02 10.25
CA GLU A 101 -15.34 -20.45 10.51
C GLU A 101 -16.08 -21.16 11.64
N LEU A 102 -16.02 -22.50 11.67
CA LEU A 102 -16.67 -23.30 12.70
C LEU A 102 -15.98 -23.11 14.06
N SER A 103 -14.65 -23.03 14.08
CA SER A 103 -13.87 -22.77 15.29
C SER A 103 -14.22 -21.41 15.89
N GLN A 104 -14.34 -20.37 15.04
CA GLN A 104 -14.76 -19.04 15.47
C GLN A 104 -16.19 -19.05 16.05
N LYS A 105 -17.13 -19.76 15.40
CA LYS A 105 -18.51 -19.92 15.91
C LYS A 105 -18.54 -20.63 17.26
N ILE A 106 -17.75 -21.69 17.42
CA ILE A 106 -17.66 -22.43 18.70
C ILE A 106 -17.17 -21.50 19.80
N ARG A 107 -16.11 -20.71 19.58
CA ARG A 107 -15.63 -19.75 20.58
C ARG A 107 -16.70 -18.74 20.97
N ASN A 108 -17.42 -18.17 19.99
CA ASN A 108 -18.51 -17.24 20.25
C ASN A 108 -19.59 -17.89 21.13
N PHE A 109 -20.00 -19.12 20.82
CA PHE A 109 -20.98 -19.84 21.64
C PHE A 109 -20.47 -20.20 23.03
N VAL A 110 -19.17 -20.49 23.20
CA VAL A 110 -18.56 -20.72 24.52
C VAL A 110 -18.61 -19.43 25.35
N THR A 111 -18.26 -18.28 24.77
CA THR A 111 -18.35 -16.99 25.45
C THR A 111 -19.79 -16.64 25.82
N ASP A 112 -20.74 -16.80 24.89
CA ASP A 112 -22.16 -16.57 25.16
C ASP A 112 -22.66 -17.49 26.29
N LYS A 113 -22.26 -18.78 26.28
CA LYS A 113 -22.59 -19.73 27.34
C LYS A 113 -22.08 -19.27 28.70
N ILE A 114 -20.81 -18.85 28.80
CA ILE A 114 -20.23 -18.37 30.07
C ILE A 114 -21.02 -17.16 30.59
N HIS A 115 -21.35 -16.19 29.75
CA HIS A 115 -22.15 -15.03 30.15
C HIS A 115 -23.56 -15.39 30.62
N LEU A 116 -24.21 -16.35 29.94
CA LEU A 116 -25.52 -16.87 30.35
C LEU A 116 -25.44 -17.59 31.70
N GLU A 117 -24.39 -18.38 31.95
CA GLU A 117 -24.16 -19.06 33.22
C GLU A 117 -23.93 -18.07 34.36
N GLU A 118 -23.10 -17.03 34.15
CA GLU A 118 -22.88 -15.95 35.12
C GLU A 118 -24.18 -15.21 35.45
N HIS A 119 -24.99 -14.90 34.44
CA HIS A 119 -26.27 -14.23 34.63
C HIS A 119 -27.28 -15.11 35.40
N CYS A 120 -27.38 -16.39 35.06
CA CYS A 120 -28.19 -17.35 35.82
C CYS A 120 -27.74 -17.44 37.28
N GLN A 121 -26.43 -17.44 37.53
CA GLN A 121 -25.88 -17.47 38.88
C GLN A 121 -26.20 -16.18 39.66
N GLN A 122 -26.11 -15.01 39.02
CA GLN A 122 -26.51 -13.73 39.62
C GLN A 122 -28.00 -13.69 39.98
N LEU A 123 -28.87 -14.14 39.07
CA LEU A 123 -30.31 -14.24 39.35
C LEU A 123 -30.60 -15.21 40.51
N GLN A 124 -29.87 -16.32 40.59
CA GLN A 124 -30.03 -17.29 41.67
C GLN A 124 -29.57 -16.72 43.02
N GLN A 125 -28.51 -15.93 43.06
CA GLN A 125 -28.07 -15.19 44.25
C GLN A 125 -29.08 -14.09 44.65
N GLN A 126 -29.67 -13.39 43.68
CA GLN A 126 -30.72 -12.42 43.97
C GLN A 126 -31.95 -13.11 44.57
N LEU A 127 -32.37 -14.24 43.99
CA LEU A 127 -33.50 -15.03 44.49
C LEU A 127 -33.25 -15.54 45.91
N SER A 128 -32.06 -16.09 46.20
CA SER A 128 -31.72 -16.57 47.55
C SER A 128 -31.68 -15.44 48.57
N SER A 129 -31.20 -14.24 48.19
CA SER A 129 -31.21 -13.06 49.05
C SER A 129 -32.64 -12.57 49.37
N LEU A 130 -33.55 -12.64 48.40
CA LEU A 130 -34.96 -12.28 48.58
C LEU A 130 -35.67 -13.29 49.49
N VAL A 131 -35.43 -14.59 49.29
CA VAL A 131 -35.96 -15.66 50.15
C VAL A 131 -35.43 -15.53 51.59
N ALA A 132 -34.13 -15.26 51.78
CA ALA A 132 -33.54 -15.04 53.10
C ALA A 132 -34.15 -13.81 53.80
N LYS A 133 -34.36 -12.71 53.06
CA LYS A 133 -35.08 -11.52 53.59
C LYS A 133 -36.50 -11.88 54.02
N GLN A 134 -37.22 -12.67 53.23
CA GLN A 134 -38.60 -13.09 53.52
C GLN A 134 -38.70 -14.01 54.76
N GLN A 135 -37.72 -14.91 54.96
CA GLN A 135 -37.64 -15.77 56.15
C GLN A 135 -37.25 -14.99 57.42
N SER A 136 -36.38 -13.98 57.31
CA SER A 136 -36.02 -13.10 58.44
C SER A 136 -37.18 -12.21 58.90
N THR A 137 -38.09 -11.83 58.00
CA THR A 137 -39.34 -11.13 58.36
C THR A 137 -40.38 -12.04 59.01
N ALA A 138 -40.33 -13.36 58.76
CA ALA A 138 -41.24 -14.33 59.36
C ALA A 138 -40.81 -14.76 60.78
N THR A 139 -39.51 -14.85 61.06
CA THR A 139 -39.00 -15.22 62.40
C THR A 139 -39.07 -14.09 63.43
N ALA A 140 -39.11 -12.83 63.00
CA ALA A 140 -39.37 -11.68 63.87
C ALA A 140 -40.84 -11.58 64.36
N GLN A 141 -41.77 -12.34 63.77
CA GLN A 141 -43.17 -12.36 64.19
C GLN A 141 -43.48 -13.39 65.30
N ASN A 142 -42.49 -14.18 65.75
CA ASN A 142 -42.76 -15.27 66.70
C ASN A 142 -42.44 -14.96 68.17
N MET A 143 -42.18 -13.69 68.54
CA MET A 143 -42.00 -13.26 69.93
C MET A 143 -42.59 -11.85 70.17
N LYS A 144 -43.92 -11.76 70.28
CA LYS A 144 -44.66 -10.97 71.29
C LYS A 144 -46.15 -10.90 70.93
N ASN A 145 -46.96 -11.60 71.72
CA ASN A 145 -48.41 -11.61 71.59
C ASN A 145 -49.07 -10.43 72.32
N VAL A 146 -49.89 -9.73 71.53
CA VAL A 146 -51.21 -9.15 71.86
C VAL A 146 -51.22 -7.92 72.76
N ARG A 147 -51.09 -6.73 72.13
CA ARG A 147 -51.99 -5.58 72.34
C ARG A 147 -51.74 -4.43 71.35
N ASP A 148 -52.86 -3.81 70.99
CA ASP A 148 -53.04 -2.39 70.61
C ASP A 148 -52.74 -1.87 69.19
N LYS A 149 -53.83 -1.32 68.63
CA LYS A 149 -53.96 -0.15 67.75
C LYS A 149 -53.35 -0.22 66.34
N VAL A 150 -54.25 -0.42 65.39
CA VAL A 150 -54.06 -0.18 63.96
C VAL A 150 -54.04 1.34 63.70
N ARG A 151 -52.85 1.89 63.39
CA ARG A 151 -52.68 3.08 62.54
C ARG A 151 -51.27 3.12 61.91
N SER A 152 -51.27 3.07 60.58
CA SER A 152 -50.33 3.54 59.54
C SER A 152 -48.93 4.10 59.88
N GLY A 153 -47.97 3.82 58.98
CA GLY A 153 -46.77 4.65 58.71
C GLY A 153 -45.52 3.80 58.54
N GLU A 154 -45.19 3.30 57.34
CA GLU A 154 -44.37 4.00 56.34
C GLU A 154 -42.91 4.22 56.79
N ARG A 155 -42.06 3.23 56.48
CA ARG A 155 -40.61 3.43 56.25
C ARG A 155 -40.19 2.52 55.11
N ILE A 156 -40.03 3.11 53.95
CA ILE A 156 -39.38 2.54 52.77
C ILE A 156 -37.87 2.78 52.92
N PRO A 157 -37.01 1.74 52.94
CA PRO A 157 -35.58 1.91 52.71
C PRO A 157 -35.31 2.11 51.21
N PRO A 158 -34.24 2.85 50.85
CA PRO A 158 -34.10 3.54 49.56
C PRO A 158 -33.89 2.58 48.39
N LEU A 159 -34.55 2.89 47.28
CA LEU A 159 -34.27 2.34 45.95
C LEU A 159 -32.84 2.73 45.56
N MET A 160 -31.90 1.80 45.77
CA MET A 160 -30.59 1.88 45.17
C MET A 160 -30.75 1.64 43.67
N ASP A 161 -30.31 2.64 42.93
CA ASP A 161 -30.12 2.67 41.49
C ASP A 161 -29.11 1.58 41.08
N ASN A 162 -29.60 0.40 40.70
CA ASN A 162 -28.79 -0.64 40.07
C ASN A 162 -29.09 -0.64 38.58
N GLY A 163 -28.46 0.29 37.87
CA GLY A 163 -28.30 0.24 36.42
C GLY A 163 -27.64 -1.08 36.02
N SER A 164 -28.41 -1.98 35.41
CA SER A 164 -27.89 -3.13 34.69
C SER A 164 -27.12 -2.60 33.48
N ASN A 165 -25.80 -2.47 33.62
CA ASN A 165 -24.90 -2.25 32.50
C ASN A 165 -24.88 -3.53 31.64
N LEU A 166 -25.84 -3.65 30.72
CA LEU A 166 -25.75 -4.56 29.59
C LEU A 166 -24.55 -4.16 28.75
N ARG A 167 -23.49 -4.97 28.74
CA ARG A 167 -22.38 -4.82 27.80
C ARG A 167 -22.52 -5.89 26.72
N CYS A 168 -23.22 -5.56 25.65
CA CYS A 168 -23.26 -6.37 24.44
C CYS A 168 -21.97 -6.11 23.65
N THR A 169 -21.12 -7.12 23.49
CA THR A 169 -19.84 -7.01 22.77
C THR A 169 -20.02 -6.78 21.26
N LYS A 170 -21.27 -6.82 20.74
CA LYS A 170 -21.61 -6.63 19.32
C LYS A 170 -22.25 -5.28 18.95
N CYS A 171 -22.56 -4.39 19.89
CA CYS A 171 -23.09 -3.06 19.54
C CYS A 171 -21.96 -2.02 19.45
N HIS A 172 -21.72 -1.56 18.22
CA HIS A 172 -20.63 -0.67 17.80
C HIS A 172 -20.98 0.84 17.89
N THR A 173 -21.79 1.28 18.85
CA THR A 173 -22.19 2.69 18.96
C THR A 173 -21.97 3.25 20.36
N GLN A 174 -21.16 4.29 20.40
CA GLN A 174 -20.85 5.11 21.56
C GLN A 174 -22.13 5.61 22.25
N THR A 175 -22.12 5.66 23.58
CA THR A 175 -22.94 6.61 24.34
C THR A 175 -22.06 7.18 25.45
N THR A 176 -21.48 8.33 25.14
CA THR A 176 -20.92 9.27 26.11
C THR A 176 -22.06 9.86 26.93
N ARG A 177 -22.06 9.66 28.25
CA ARG A 177 -22.86 10.49 29.16
C ARG A 177 -21.92 11.15 30.16
N SER A 178 -21.60 12.42 29.89
CA SER A 178 -20.96 13.32 30.83
C SER A 178 -21.90 13.55 32.02
N GLN A 179 -21.41 13.32 33.24
CA GLN A 179 -21.99 13.89 34.45
C GLN A 179 -20.91 14.65 35.21
N THR A 180 -21.12 15.96 35.27
CA THR A 180 -20.46 16.91 36.15
C THR A 180 -21.05 16.79 37.56
N SER A 181 -20.25 16.44 38.56
CA SER A 181 -20.51 16.83 39.95
C SER A 181 -19.21 16.76 40.75
N ASN A 182 -18.87 17.89 41.38
CA ASN A 182 -17.74 18.11 42.27
C ASN A 182 -17.79 17.23 43.54
N GLU A 183 -16.61 17.03 44.17
CA GLU A 183 -16.27 16.43 45.49
C GLU A 183 -15.72 14.97 45.49
N PRO A 184 -14.78 14.61 46.40
CA PRO A 184 -13.42 14.23 46.00
C PRO A 184 -13.10 12.72 46.11
N ASN A 185 -12.46 12.23 45.03
CA ASN A 185 -11.22 11.46 44.99
C ASN A 185 -11.02 10.26 45.96
N PHE A 186 -11.76 9.15 45.74
CA PHE A 186 -11.26 7.78 46.04
C PHE A 186 -12.01 6.64 45.32
N LEU A 187 -13.20 6.90 44.75
CA LEU A 187 -14.00 5.88 44.04
C LEU A 187 -13.78 5.86 42.51
N ALA A 188 -13.23 6.93 41.94
CA ALA A 188 -12.95 7.05 40.50
C ALA A 188 -11.89 6.05 40.01
N ASP A 189 -10.92 5.71 40.86
CA ASP A 189 -9.79 4.83 40.50
C ASP A 189 -10.22 3.37 40.27
N LYS A 190 -11.25 2.90 40.98
CA LYS A 190 -11.82 1.55 40.77
C LYS A 190 -12.66 1.44 39.50
N GLN A 191 -13.43 2.47 39.14
CA GLN A 191 -14.19 2.50 37.89
C GLN A 191 -13.29 2.69 36.67
N HIS A 192 -12.25 3.53 36.76
CA HIS A 192 -11.26 3.70 35.70
C HIS A 192 -10.44 2.42 35.50
N GLY A 193 -10.01 1.76 36.57
CA GLY A 193 -9.34 0.46 36.51
C GLY A 193 -10.22 -0.67 35.95
N ALA A 194 -11.53 -0.67 36.20
CA ALA A 194 -12.46 -1.62 35.60
C ALA A 194 -12.69 -1.35 34.10
N SER A 195 -12.72 -0.08 33.68
CA SER A 195 -12.82 0.30 32.26
C SER A 195 -11.54 -0.04 31.49
N LEU A 196 -10.37 0.17 32.11
CA LEU A 196 -9.06 -0.17 31.54
C LEU A 196 -8.87 -1.69 31.44
N ARG A 197 -9.24 -2.47 32.46
CA ARG A 197 -9.22 -3.95 32.41
C ARG A 197 -10.08 -4.48 31.26
N ASN A 198 -11.30 -3.98 31.18
CA ASN A 198 -12.23 -4.29 30.09
C ASN A 198 -11.70 -3.94 28.68
N GLU A 199 -10.85 -2.92 28.57
CA GLU A 199 -10.23 -2.54 27.30
C GLU A 199 -8.99 -3.39 27.00
N ILE A 200 -8.23 -3.76 28.03
CA ILE A 200 -7.15 -4.74 27.95
C ILE A 200 -7.70 -6.08 27.46
N ASP A 201 -8.77 -6.61 28.08
CA ASP A 201 -9.40 -7.87 27.68
C ASP A 201 -9.87 -7.83 26.21
N ARG A 202 -10.46 -6.71 25.78
CA ARG A 202 -10.87 -6.51 24.37
C ARG A 202 -9.69 -6.49 23.41
N LEU A 203 -8.61 -5.80 23.79
CA LEU A 203 -7.41 -5.74 22.98
C LEU A 203 -6.72 -7.11 22.93
N GLU A 204 -6.72 -7.87 24.01
CA GLU A 204 -6.21 -9.23 24.07
C GLU A 204 -7.00 -10.18 23.16
N ASP A 205 -8.33 -10.11 23.17
CA ASP A 205 -9.18 -10.90 22.28
C ASP A 205 -8.97 -10.52 20.81
N LYS A 206 -8.82 -9.22 20.53
CA LYS A 206 -8.54 -8.73 19.16
C LYS A 206 -7.16 -9.14 18.68
N VAL A 207 -6.15 -9.16 19.56
CA VAL A 207 -4.80 -9.66 19.27
C VAL A 207 -4.85 -11.16 19.00
N LYS A 208 -5.60 -11.95 19.77
CA LYS A 208 -5.79 -13.39 19.51
C LYS A 208 -6.45 -13.64 18.15
N ASP A 209 -7.54 -12.96 17.84
CA ASP A 209 -8.24 -13.11 16.56
C ASP A 209 -7.35 -12.72 15.37
N LEU A 210 -6.58 -11.64 15.48
CA LEU A 210 -5.63 -11.22 14.44
C LEU A 210 -4.47 -12.21 14.29
N THR A 211 -3.97 -12.77 15.40
CA THR A 211 -2.89 -13.77 15.38
C THR A 211 -3.33 -15.05 14.69
N GLU A 212 -4.55 -15.51 14.94
CA GLU A 212 -5.09 -16.69 14.26
C GLU A 212 -5.34 -16.45 12.77
N GLN A 213 -5.82 -15.26 12.39
CA GLN A 213 -5.94 -14.86 10.99
C GLN A 213 -4.57 -14.85 10.29
N LEU A 214 -3.54 -14.32 10.94
CA LEU A 214 -2.17 -14.34 10.42
C LEU A 214 -1.66 -15.78 10.23
N GLU A 215 -1.87 -16.66 11.20
CA GLU A 215 -1.47 -18.07 11.09
C GLU A 215 -2.25 -18.83 10.00
N PHE A 216 -3.51 -18.47 9.75
CA PHE A 216 -4.28 -18.99 8.62
C PHE A 216 -3.70 -18.54 7.27
N TYR A 217 -3.44 -17.25 7.09
CA TYR A 217 -2.87 -16.73 5.85
C TYR A 217 -1.44 -17.24 5.61
N LYS A 218 -0.64 -17.41 6.67
CA LYS A 218 0.70 -17.99 6.60
C LYS A 218 0.67 -19.42 6.06
N ARG A 219 -0.22 -20.27 6.58
CA ARG A 219 -0.42 -21.64 6.06
C ARG A 219 -0.85 -21.64 4.58
N LYS A 220 -1.68 -20.68 4.17
CA LYS A 220 -2.10 -20.50 2.77
C LYS A 220 -0.94 -20.11 1.86
N ILE A 221 -0.08 -19.20 2.30
CA ILE A 221 1.15 -18.81 1.58
C ILE A 221 2.09 -20.01 1.46
N GLU A 222 2.36 -20.74 2.54
CA GLU A 222 3.22 -21.94 2.53
C GLU A 222 2.68 -23.04 1.60
N SER A 223 1.36 -23.18 1.48
CA SER A 223 0.72 -24.06 0.49
C SER A 223 1.03 -23.62 -0.95
N ARG A 224 0.89 -22.32 -1.23
CA ARG A 224 1.19 -21.75 -2.55
C ARG A 224 2.66 -21.85 -2.91
N ASP A 225 3.56 -21.61 -1.96
CA ASP A 225 5.00 -21.72 -2.17
C ASP A 225 5.43 -23.16 -2.47
N ARG A 226 4.79 -24.15 -1.83
CA ARG A 226 4.99 -25.57 -2.17
C ARG A 226 4.55 -25.86 -3.60
N GLU A 227 3.43 -25.29 -4.03
CA GLU A 227 2.95 -25.47 -5.40
C GLU A 227 3.84 -24.77 -6.43
N ILE A 228 4.33 -23.57 -6.13
CA ILE A 228 5.31 -22.86 -6.96
C ILE A 228 6.58 -23.71 -7.11
N ARG A 229 7.10 -24.32 -6.02
CA ARG A 229 8.25 -25.23 -6.10
C ARG A 229 7.96 -26.44 -6.99
N ARG A 230 6.82 -27.12 -6.79
CA ARG A 230 6.43 -28.27 -7.61
C ARG A 230 6.30 -27.91 -9.09
N LEU A 231 5.65 -26.78 -9.40
CA LEU A 231 5.52 -26.30 -10.78
C LEU A 231 6.87 -25.94 -11.38
N ASN A 232 7.76 -25.30 -10.63
CA ASN A 232 9.13 -25.01 -11.08
C ASN A 232 9.92 -26.29 -11.37
N GLU A 233 9.79 -27.32 -10.53
CA GLU A 233 10.38 -28.64 -10.78
C GLU A 233 9.81 -29.27 -12.05
N LEU A 234 8.50 -29.17 -12.30
CA LEU A 234 7.88 -29.69 -13.52
C LEU A 234 8.29 -28.91 -14.78
N LEU A 235 8.46 -27.59 -14.66
CA LEU A 235 8.92 -26.70 -15.74
C LEU A 235 10.41 -26.86 -16.06
N SER A 236 11.19 -27.45 -15.15
CA SER A 236 12.59 -27.82 -15.42
C SER A 236 12.74 -29.04 -16.35
N GLY A 237 11.62 -29.54 -16.91
CA GLY A 237 11.48 -30.69 -17.80
C GLY A 237 12.64 -30.88 -18.79
N GLY A 238 13.42 -31.93 -18.54
CA GLY A 238 14.52 -32.39 -19.37
C GLY A 238 15.06 -33.71 -18.82
N ARG A 239 15.91 -34.41 -19.58
CA ARG A 239 16.64 -35.56 -19.02
C ARG A 239 17.50 -35.06 -17.85
N PRO A 240 17.54 -35.77 -16.71
CA PRO A 240 18.39 -35.38 -15.58
C PRO A 240 19.83 -35.14 -16.06
N PRO A 241 20.53 -34.11 -15.59
CA PRO A 241 21.92 -33.85 -15.99
C PRO A 241 22.83 -35.07 -15.82
N ALA A 242 22.56 -35.90 -14.81
CA ALA A 242 23.25 -37.17 -14.58
C ALA A 242 23.01 -38.23 -15.67
N ALA A 243 21.83 -38.26 -16.30
CA ALA A 243 21.53 -39.14 -17.42
C ALA A 243 22.12 -38.61 -18.73
N LEU A 244 22.12 -37.28 -18.92
CA LEU A 244 22.77 -36.63 -20.06
C LEU A 244 24.28 -36.81 -20.04
N ALA A 245 24.91 -36.70 -18.86
CA ALA A 245 26.35 -36.90 -18.69
C ALA A 245 26.79 -38.33 -19.01
N LYS A 246 25.90 -39.32 -18.82
CA LYS A 246 26.20 -40.74 -19.05
C LYS A 246 26.17 -41.14 -20.52
N ASP A 247 25.34 -40.46 -21.32
CA ASP A 247 25.19 -40.68 -22.76
C ASP A 247 25.96 -39.65 -23.61
N CYS A 248 26.70 -38.72 -22.97
CA CYS A 248 27.47 -37.69 -23.63
C CYS A 248 28.79 -38.26 -24.19
N CYS A 249 28.90 -38.32 -25.51
CA CYS A 249 30.07 -38.84 -26.24
C CYS A 249 31.30 -37.88 -26.25
N PHE A 250 31.20 -36.71 -25.61
CA PHE A 250 32.24 -35.70 -25.65
C PHE A 250 33.30 -35.95 -24.57
N LYS A 251 34.54 -36.25 -24.99
CA LYS A 251 35.68 -36.49 -24.09
C LYS A 251 36.37 -35.21 -23.57
N ASP A 252 36.00 -34.04 -24.08
CA ASP A 252 36.53 -32.73 -23.67
C ASP A 252 35.51 -31.91 -22.85
N VAL A 253 35.04 -32.49 -21.74
CA VAL A 253 34.10 -31.84 -20.80
C VAL A 253 34.77 -30.72 -19.98
N ARG A 254 36.11 -30.60 -20.01
CA ARG A 254 36.84 -29.61 -19.20
C ARG A 254 36.48 -28.15 -19.54
N GLY A 255 36.40 -27.80 -20.83
CA GLY A 255 36.02 -26.45 -21.25
C GLY A 255 34.58 -26.09 -20.85
N LEU A 256 33.65 -27.04 -21.01
CA LEU A 256 32.26 -26.86 -20.58
C LEU A 256 32.12 -26.81 -19.05
N SER A 257 32.91 -27.57 -18.30
CA SER A 257 32.95 -27.49 -16.84
C SER A 257 33.47 -26.13 -16.37
N GLU A 258 34.52 -25.61 -17.00
CA GLU A 258 35.07 -24.27 -16.71
C GLU A 258 34.05 -23.17 -17.04
N ASP A 259 33.34 -23.28 -18.18
CA ASP A 259 32.26 -22.36 -18.56
C ASP A 259 31.08 -22.45 -17.58
N ILE A 260 30.71 -23.66 -17.13
CA ILE A 260 29.65 -23.85 -16.13
C ILE A 260 30.08 -23.24 -14.79
N GLU A 261 31.34 -23.40 -14.37
CA GLU A 261 31.86 -22.79 -13.15
C GLU A 261 31.93 -21.26 -13.24
N LEU A 262 32.33 -20.71 -14.39
CA LEU A 262 32.29 -19.28 -14.68
C LEU A 262 30.85 -18.74 -14.61
N LEU A 263 29.91 -19.38 -15.29
CA LEU A 263 28.50 -18.99 -15.27
C LEU A 263 27.87 -19.13 -13.88
N GLN A 264 28.24 -20.15 -13.11
CA GLN A 264 27.79 -20.30 -11.72
C GLN A 264 28.36 -19.20 -10.82
N ARG A 265 29.62 -18.82 -11.01
CA ARG A 265 30.27 -17.72 -10.29
C ARG A 265 29.60 -16.38 -10.64
N GLU A 266 29.43 -16.07 -11.92
CA GLU A 266 28.72 -14.87 -12.37
C GLU A 266 27.28 -14.83 -11.88
N LYS A 267 26.57 -15.97 -11.90
CA LYS A 267 25.23 -16.08 -11.31
C LYS A 267 25.24 -15.76 -9.82
N SER A 268 26.23 -16.25 -9.07
CA SER A 268 26.35 -15.99 -7.63
C SER A 268 26.66 -14.51 -7.34
N GLU A 269 27.55 -13.90 -8.13
CA GLU A 269 27.90 -12.48 -8.01
C GLU A 269 26.75 -11.56 -8.41
N ASN A 270 25.97 -11.93 -9.43
CA ASN A 270 24.77 -11.19 -9.78
C ASN A 270 23.69 -11.31 -8.70
N LEU A 271 23.54 -12.47 -8.07
CA LEU A 271 22.62 -12.66 -6.94
C LEU A 271 23.04 -11.86 -5.69
N THR A 272 24.35 -11.70 -5.42
CA THR A 272 24.82 -10.83 -4.34
C THR A 272 24.57 -9.36 -4.67
N LYS A 273 24.88 -8.91 -5.90
CA LYS A 273 24.57 -7.54 -6.35
C LYS A 273 23.08 -7.21 -6.24
N VAL A 274 22.20 -8.13 -6.63
CA VAL A 274 20.75 -7.94 -6.48
C VAL A 274 20.34 -7.77 -5.01
N ARG A 275 20.92 -8.57 -4.09
CA ARG A 275 20.66 -8.42 -2.65
C ARG A 275 21.18 -7.09 -2.11
N GLU A 276 22.38 -6.68 -2.49
CA GLU A 276 22.95 -5.38 -2.10
C GLU A 276 22.08 -4.22 -2.60
N TYR A 277 21.57 -4.27 -3.82
CA TYR A 277 20.63 -3.26 -4.33
C TYR A 277 19.30 -3.27 -3.57
N GLN A 278 18.78 -4.44 -3.19
CA GLN A 278 17.58 -4.55 -2.36
C GLN A 278 17.79 -3.94 -0.97
N GLU A 279 18.93 -4.22 -0.33
CA GLU A 279 19.30 -3.64 0.97
C GLU A 279 19.45 -2.11 0.88
N GLN A 280 20.13 -1.59 -0.15
CA GLN A 280 20.24 -0.16 -0.40
C GLN A 280 18.86 0.49 -0.63
N MET A 281 17.95 -0.20 -1.34
CA MET A 281 16.59 0.29 -1.55
C MET A 281 15.79 0.32 -0.24
N HIS A 282 15.90 -0.71 0.60
CA HIS A 282 15.28 -0.73 1.93
C HIS A 282 15.81 0.38 2.82
N GLU A 283 17.12 0.61 2.84
CA GLU A 283 17.73 1.68 3.63
C GLU A 283 17.29 3.07 3.14
N ALA A 284 17.25 3.28 1.82
CA ALA A 284 16.75 4.51 1.22
C ALA A 284 15.27 4.76 1.55
N MET A 285 14.45 3.71 1.50
CA MET A 285 13.04 3.78 1.89
C MET A 285 12.87 4.11 3.37
N GLN A 286 13.68 3.51 4.26
CA GLN A 286 13.64 3.80 5.69
C GLN A 286 14.08 5.23 5.99
N ARG A 287 15.08 5.76 5.26
CA ARG A 287 15.46 7.17 5.31
C ARG A 287 14.34 8.09 4.81
N ALA A 288 13.67 7.74 3.72
CA ALA A 288 12.54 8.52 3.19
C ALA A 288 11.38 8.57 4.20
N LEU A 289 11.03 7.45 4.84
CA LEU A 289 10.00 7.40 5.88
C LEU A 289 10.37 8.21 7.13
N SER A 290 11.63 8.19 7.56
CA SER A 290 12.06 9.01 8.70
C SER A 290 12.00 10.50 8.39
N LEU A 291 12.37 10.90 7.16
CA LEU A 291 12.23 12.27 6.67
C LEU A 291 10.76 12.68 6.56
N GLU A 292 9.87 11.82 6.08
CA GLU A 292 8.43 12.08 6.03
C GLU A 292 7.86 12.29 7.44
N ASN A 293 8.23 11.45 8.40
CA ASN A 293 7.82 11.59 9.79
C ASN A 293 8.33 12.90 10.40
N ARG A 294 9.57 13.29 10.10
CA ARG A 294 10.14 14.54 10.57
C ARG A 294 9.47 15.76 9.93
N ASN A 295 9.12 15.68 8.64
CA ASN A 295 8.34 16.71 7.96
C ASN A 295 6.93 16.84 8.56
N LYS A 296 6.26 15.73 8.88
CA LYS A 296 4.96 15.74 9.59
C LYS A 296 5.08 16.38 10.96
N GLN A 297 6.16 16.11 11.71
CA GLN A 297 6.39 16.76 13.00
C GLN A 297 6.59 18.27 12.82
N LEU A 298 7.46 18.69 11.90
CA LEU A 298 7.69 20.11 11.62
C LEU A 298 6.42 20.82 11.15
N GLN A 299 5.54 20.13 10.42
CA GLN A 299 4.24 20.67 10.03
C GLN A 299 3.34 20.91 11.25
N ARG A 300 3.29 19.97 12.21
CA ARG A 300 2.56 20.17 13.47
C ARG A 300 3.12 21.34 14.26
N ASP A 301 4.44 21.39 14.44
CA ASP A 301 5.10 22.48 15.16
C ASP A 301 4.81 23.85 14.51
N LEU A 302 4.76 23.90 13.16
CA LEU A 302 4.40 25.10 12.41
C LEU A 302 2.94 25.50 12.65
N ASP A 303 2.02 24.54 12.68
CA ASP A 303 0.60 24.81 12.90
C ASP A 303 0.33 25.25 14.35
N GLU A 304 0.99 24.63 15.34
CA GLU A 304 0.98 25.08 16.74
C GLU A 304 1.53 26.51 16.87
N LEU A 305 2.60 26.85 16.16
CA LEU A 305 3.15 28.21 16.17
C LEU A 305 2.19 29.22 15.54
N LYS A 306 1.45 28.85 14.48
CA LYS A 306 0.41 29.70 13.89
C LYS A 306 -0.74 29.93 14.86
N GLU A 307 -1.21 28.89 15.53
CA GLU A 307 -2.26 29.01 16.55
C GLU A 307 -1.82 29.93 17.69
N ALA A 308 -0.60 29.75 18.19
CA ALA A 308 -0.02 30.62 19.20
C ALA A 308 0.09 32.08 18.71
N ALA A 309 0.52 32.30 17.47
CA ALA A 309 0.59 33.65 16.88
C ALA A 309 -0.81 34.30 16.76
N MET A 310 -1.81 33.55 16.28
CA MET A 310 -3.20 34.03 16.23
C MET A 310 -3.76 34.33 17.63
N ALA A 311 -3.46 33.50 18.63
CA ALA A 311 -3.88 33.75 20.01
C ALA A 311 -3.28 35.05 20.56
N VAL A 312 -1.99 35.30 20.30
CA VAL A 312 -1.33 36.56 20.69
C VAL A 312 -1.93 37.76 19.94
N GLU A 313 -2.19 37.63 18.64
CA GLU A 313 -2.81 38.69 17.85
C GLU A 313 -4.23 39.03 18.32
N THR A 314 -5.05 38.00 18.56
CA THR A 314 -6.41 38.19 19.09
C THR A 314 -6.38 38.83 20.48
N GLN A 315 -5.49 38.38 21.37
CA GLN A 315 -5.32 39.00 22.68
C GLN A 315 -4.91 40.47 22.56
N ALA A 316 -3.93 40.80 21.71
CA ALA A 316 -3.52 42.19 21.48
C ALA A 316 -4.68 43.05 20.93
N ASN A 317 -5.46 42.52 19.99
CA ASN A 317 -6.64 43.21 19.46
C ASN A 317 -7.71 43.44 20.53
N THR A 318 -7.93 42.48 21.44
CA THR A 318 -8.86 42.67 22.56
C THR A 318 -8.36 43.72 23.56
N GLU A 319 -7.06 43.75 23.86
CA GLU A 319 -6.47 44.77 24.72
C GLU A 319 -6.57 46.16 24.09
N ILE A 320 -6.35 46.28 22.77
CA ILE A 320 -6.55 47.54 22.04
C ILE A 320 -8.00 48.00 22.14
N ALA A 321 -8.97 47.12 21.85
CA ALA A 321 -10.39 47.45 21.92
C ALA A 321 -10.82 47.90 23.34
N GLN A 322 -10.29 47.25 24.39
CA GLN A 322 -10.51 47.68 25.78
C GLN A 322 -9.95 49.08 26.04
N ARG A 323 -8.73 49.37 25.58
CA ARG A 323 -8.10 50.69 25.74
C ARG A 323 -8.80 51.79 24.95
N GLU A 324 -9.30 51.47 23.75
CA GLU A 324 -10.12 52.40 22.95
C GLU A 324 -11.43 52.73 23.67
N HIS A 325 -12.08 51.74 24.28
CA HIS A 325 -13.29 51.97 25.07
C HIS A 325 -13.03 52.84 26.31
N GLU A 326 -11.96 52.55 27.07
CA GLU A 326 -11.53 53.39 28.19
C GLU A 326 -11.27 54.84 27.75
N PHE A 327 -10.60 55.02 26.60
CA PHE A 327 -10.32 56.33 26.03
C PHE A 327 -11.62 57.07 25.65
N GLU A 328 -12.60 56.38 25.07
CA GLU A 328 -13.89 56.96 24.73
C GLU A 328 -14.68 57.41 25.98
N VAL A 329 -14.67 56.60 27.05
CA VAL A 329 -15.29 56.96 28.34
C VAL A 329 -14.64 58.22 28.92
N LEU A 330 -13.32 58.27 28.99
CA LEU A 330 -12.59 59.45 29.48
C LEU A 330 -12.85 60.68 28.59
N GLN A 331 -12.93 60.51 27.28
CA GLN A 331 -13.26 61.60 26.35
C GLN A 331 -14.70 62.12 26.59
N ASN A 332 -15.66 61.25 26.88
CA ASN A 332 -17.03 61.63 27.20
C ASN A 332 -17.15 62.33 28.56
N GLU A 333 -16.37 61.93 29.57
CA GLU A 333 -16.27 62.64 30.84
C GLU A 333 -15.69 64.04 30.68
N LEU A 334 -14.63 64.20 29.88
CA LEU A 334 -14.06 65.51 29.54
C LEU A 334 -15.08 66.41 28.83
N LYS A 335 -15.86 65.88 27.88
CA LYS A 335 -16.94 66.62 27.22
C LYS A 335 -18.02 67.07 28.22
N LYS A 336 -18.42 66.21 29.17
CA LYS A 336 -19.39 66.56 30.23
C LYS A 336 -18.88 67.67 31.16
N LEU A 337 -17.60 67.64 31.53
CA LEU A 337 -16.97 68.69 32.32
C LEU A 337 -16.93 70.02 31.56
N ARG A 338 -16.69 69.99 30.25
CA ARG A 338 -16.71 71.18 29.37
C ARG A 338 -18.11 71.80 29.26
N ILE A 339 -19.15 70.98 29.09
CA ILE A 339 -20.55 71.45 29.04
C ILE A 339 -21.00 72.02 30.40
N LYS A 340 -20.52 71.47 31.53
CA LYS A 340 -20.75 72.05 32.87
C LYS A 340 -20.08 73.42 33.04
N GLN A 341 -18.95 73.67 32.38
CA GLN A 341 -18.30 74.99 32.32
C GLN A 341 -19.09 75.99 31.45
N GLU A 342 -19.75 75.53 30.38
CA GLU A 342 -20.54 76.38 29.48
C GLU A 342 -21.99 76.64 29.97
N GLY A 343 -22.55 75.78 30.85
CA GLY A 343 -23.89 75.93 31.44
C GLY A 343 -23.98 76.80 32.71
N SER A 344 -22.85 77.31 33.21
CA SER A 344 -22.80 78.23 34.36
C SER A 344 -22.04 79.49 33.98
N GLY A 345 -22.68 80.36 33.22
CA GLY A 345 -22.23 81.74 33.15
C GLY A 345 -22.79 82.54 32.00
N ASP A 346 -24.03 83.02 32.15
CA ASP A 346 -24.33 84.35 31.64
C ASP A 346 -25.07 85.17 32.71
N ASN A 347 -24.28 85.90 33.50
CA ASN A 347 -24.56 87.25 34.01
C ASN A 347 -23.30 87.86 34.66
N ARG A 348 -22.25 87.94 33.83
CA ARG A 348 -21.32 89.06 33.58
C ARG A 348 -21.01 90.06 34.72
N THR A 349 -19.98 89.77 35.54
CA THR A 349 -19.36 90.76 36.45
C THR A 349 -17.92 90.37 36.87
N GLN A 350 -17.04 91.38 36.98
CA GLN A 350 -15.72 91.37 37.66
C GLN A 350 -14.60 90.47 37.10
N ILE A 351 -13.68 91.03 36.30
CA ILE A 351 -12.47 90.32 35.85
C ILE A 351 -11.24 91.12 36.31
N GLY A 352 -11.04 91.16 37.64
CA GLY A 352 -9.90 91.82 38.31
C GLY A 352 -8.98 90.75 38.89
N ARG A 353 -7.72 90.64 38.45
CA ARG A 353 -6.54 91.33 39.00
C ARG A 353 -6.30 91.08 40.50
N ARG A 354 -5.07 90.60 40.74
CA ARG A 354 -4.28 90.49 41.99
C ARG A 354 -4.47 89.15 42.71
N ALA A 355 -3.54 88.22 42.62
CA ALA A 355 -2.14 88.28 43.09
C ALA A 355 -2.07 88.51 44.59
N ASP A 356 -2.04 87.42 45.35
CA ASP A 356 -1.13 87.14 46.47
C ASP A 356 -1.60 85.86 47.19
N GLY A 357 -0.65 85.03 47.63
CA GLY A 357 -0.80 84.14 48.78
C GLY A 357 -1.64 82.85 48.70
N GLY A 358 -0.94 81.72 48.53
CA GLY A 358 -1.04 80.61 49.50
C GLY A 358 -1.87 79.37 49.13
N GLY A 359 -1.25 78.20 49.27
CA GLY A 359 -1.92 76.89 49.46
C GLY A 359 -1.80 75.95 48.26
N ASP A 360 -0.66 75.29 48.06
CA ASP A 360 -0.41 73.89 48.47
C ASP A 360 -1.38 72.82 47.93
N ASN A 361 -0.77 71.79 47.34
CA ASN A 361 -1.28 70.45 46.94
C ASN A 361 -2.02 70.18 45.61
N SER A 362 -2.66 71.13 44.90
CA SER A 362 -3.41 70.75 43.67
C SER A 362 -2.56 70.73 42.38
N ASP A 363 -1.76 71.78 42.14
CA ASP A 363 -0.92 71.88 40.94
C ASP A 363 0.28 70.93 40.99
N SER A 364 0.76 70.60 42.20
CA SER A 364 1.79 69.57 42.40
C SER A 364 1.30 68.19 41.94
N VAL A 365 0.04 67.85 42.19
CA VAL A 365 -0.53 66.55 41.80
C VAL A 365 -0.73 66.47 40.29
N ALA A 366 -1.30 67.48 39.63
CA ALA A 366 -1.49 67.47 38.18
C ALA A 366 -0.15 67.44 37.41
N VAL A 367 0.84 68.21 37.87
CA VAL A 367 2.20 68.19 37.31
C VAL A 367 2.91 66.86 37.60
N ALA A 368 2.66 66.23 38.77
CA ALA A 368 3.17 64.91 39.09
C ALA A 368 2.54 63.81 38.23
N THR A 369 1.22 63.85 37.97
CA THR A 369 0.53 62.88 37.11
C THR A 369 1.00 62.99 35.65
N LEU A 370 1.11 64.21 35.10
CA LEU A 370 1.65 64.41 33.75
C LEU A 370 3.12 63.98 33.64
N ASN A 371 3.94 64.21 34.68
CA ASN A 371 5.31 63.71 34.71
C ASN A 371 5.37 62.18 34.84
N ALA A 372 4.42 61.54 35.54
CA ALA A 372 4.32 60.10 35.62
C ALA A 372 3.89 59.48 34.28
N ASP A 373 2.93 60.08 33.57
CA ASP A 373 2.49 59.62 32.25
C ASP A 373 3.59 59.85 31.18
N LYS A 374 4.31 60.97 31.25
CA LYS A 374 5.49 61.20 30.40
C LYS A 374 6.59 60.17 30.65
N ARG A 375 6.80 59.75 31.91
CA ARG A 375 7.73 58.66 32.25
C ARG A 375 7.25 57.32 31.68
N ARG A 376 5.97 56.97 31.85
CA ARG A 376 5.38 55.74 31.30
C ARG A 376 5.42 55.69 29.78
N LEU A 377 5.13 56.79 29.11
CA LEU A 377 5.23 56.88 27.65
C LEU A 377 6.67 56.76 27.17
N ASN A 378 7.63 57.38 27.87
CA ASN A 378 9.05 57.21 27.56
C ASN A 378 9.52 55.77 27.80
N GLU A 379 9.09 55.12 28.88
CA GLU A 379 9.35 53.70 29.13
C GLU A 379 8.78 52.84 27.99
N ARG A 380 7.54 53.11 27.56
CA ARG A 380 6.92 52.37 26.46
C ARG A 380 7.58 52.60 25.11
N ILE A 381 8.02 53.83 24.84
CA ILE A 381 8.82 54.16 23.64
C ILE A 381 10.14 53.41 23.67
N ASN A 382 10.81 53.35 24.83
CA ASN A 382 12.07 52.60 24.98
C ASN A 382 11.85 51.09 24.78
N GLU A 383 10.78 50.51 25.32
CA GLU A 383 10.41 49.11 25.10
C GLU A 383 10.11 48.81 23.62
N LEU A 384 9.36 49.68 22.94
CA LEU A 384 9.06 49.51 21.51
C LEU A 384 10.32 49.66 20.65
N THR A 385 11.19 50.61 20.99
CA THR A 385 12.49 50.79 20.32
C THR A 385 13.38 49.57 20.53
N GLN A 386 13.37 48.97 21.72
CA GLN A 386 14.10 47.74 22.01
C GLN A 386 13.55 46.57 21.17
N LYS A 387 12.22 46.37 21.15
CA LYS A 387 11.58 45.33 20.33
C LYS A 387 11.82 45.52 18.84
N GLU A 388 11.82 46.76 18.36
CA GLU A 388 12.14 47.07 16.97
C GLU A 388 13.59 46.67 16.65
N ASN A 389 14.54 46.98 17.53
CA ASN A 389 15.93 46.58 17.37
C ASN A 389 16.10 45.05 17.42
N GLU A 390 15.41 44.35 18.34
CA GLU A 390 15.40 42.89 18.41
C GLU A 390 14.86 42.27 17.13
N LEU A 391 13.72 42.77 16.62
CA LEU A 391 13.14 42.31 15.36
C LEU A 391 14.05 42.59 14.17
N ARG A 392 14.69 43.77 14.10
CA ARG A 392 15.67 44.09 13.05
C ARG A 392 16.85 43.12 13.07
N THR A 393 17.42 42.84 14.24
CA THR A 393 18.54 41.88 14.36
C THR A 393 18.14 40.45 13.99
N GLU A 394 16.92 40.03 14.36
CA GLU A 394 16.38 38.73 13.98
C GLU A 394 16.11 38.64 12.46
N ASN A 395 15.60 39.71 11.85
CA ASN A 395 15.38 39.79 10.41
C ASN A 395 16.71 39.72 9.64
N GLU A 396 17.74 40.44 10.08
CA GLU A 396 19.09 40.29 9.54
C GLU A 396 19.64 38.87 9.70
N ARG A 397 19.37 38.22 10.84
CA ARG A 397 19.78 36.83 11.07
C ARG A 397 19.09 35.88 10.10
N LEU A 398 17.79 36.07 9.86
CA LEU A 398 17.02 35.26 8.91
C LEU A 398 17.46 35.51 7.47
N HIS A 399 17.70 36.76 7.08
CA HIS A 399 18.29 37.08 5.77
C HIS A 399 19.65 36.41 5.56
N LYS A 400 20.53 36.43 6.56
CA LYS A 400 21.82 35.70 6.51
C LYS A 400 21.63 34.19 6.36
N LYS A 401 20.63 33.58 7.02
CA LYS A 401 20.30 32.15 6.87
C LYS A 401 19.76 31.84 5.48
N VAL A 402 18.84 32.65 4.96
CA VAL A 402 18.28 32.47 3.61
C VAL A 402 19.37 32.61 2.55
N SER A 403 20.25 33.59 2.66
CA SER A 403 21.40 33.73 1.74
C SER A 403 22.34 32.54 1.79
N LYS A 404 22.62 31.98 2.98
CA LYS A 404 23.40 30.73 3.11
C LYS A 404 22.71 29.53 2.47
N LEU A 405 21.39 29.41 2.64
CA LEU A 405 20.60 28.33 2.02
C LEU A 405 20.56 28.46 0.50
N LYS A 406 20.36 29.67 -0.03
CA LYS A 406 20.46 29.95 -1.48
C LYS A 406 21.83 29.58 -2.03
N GLY A 407 22.91 29.91 -1.30
CA GLY A 407 24.27 29.51 -1.66
C GLY A 407 24.45 27.99 -1.70
N LYS A 408 23.89 27.26 -0.72
CA LYS A 408 23.92 25.78 -0.71
C LYS A 408 23.11 25.18 -1.86
N ILE A 409 21.92 25.69 -2.13
CA ILE A 409 21.08 25.24 -3.26
C ILE A 409 21.82 25.44 -4.58
N HIS A 410 22.45 26.61 -4.77
CA HIS A 410 23.23 26.88 -5.96
C HIS A 410 24.47 25.98 -6.07
N GLY A 411 25.16 25.71 -4.95
CA GLY A 411 26.26 24.75 -4.89
C GLY A 411 25.85 23.33 -5.28
N MET A 412 24.75 22.82 -4.70
CA MET A 412 24.21 21.49 -5.05
C MET A 412 23.75 21.43 -6.50
N HIS A 413 23.16 22.50 -7.03
CA HIS A 413 22.74 22.56 -8.43
C HIS A 413 23.94 22.51 -9.38
N LYS A 414 25.02 23.22 -9.04
CA LYS A 414 26.28 23.18 -9.79
C LYS A 414 26.94 21.80 -9.73
N GLU A 415 26.98 21.17 -8.56
CA GLU A 415 27.50 19.79 -8.41
C GLU A 415 26.68 18.77 -9.21
N LEU A 416 25.36 18.91 -9.26
CA LEU A 416 24.49 18.08 -10.10
C LEU A 416 24.80 18.28 -11.59
N GLN A 417 24.97 19.53 -12.03
CA GLN A 417 25.30 19.86 -13.40
C GLN A 417 26.67 19.29 -13.82
N ASP A 418 27.68 19.44 -12.96
CA ASP A 418 29.03 18.93 -13.20
C ASP A 418 29.04 17.38 -13.25
N ASN A 419 28.25 16.72 -12.38
CA ASN A 419 28.10 15.26 -12.39
C ASN A 419 27.41 14.75 -13.67
N VAL A 420 26.39 15.44 -14.16
CA VAL A 420 25.72 15.10 -15.42
C VAL A 420 26.70 15.24 -16.59
N GLN A 421 27.46 16.34 -16.63
CA GLN A 421 28.42 16.60 -17.70
C GLN A 421 29.59 15.61 -17.70
N GLN A 422 30.09 15.23 -16.51
CA GLN A 422 31.13 14.20 -16.37
C GLN A 422 30.62 12.82 -16.79
N LYS A 423 29.35 12.51 -16.51
CA LYS A 423 28.72 11.24 -16.93
C LYS A 423 28.54 11.18 -18.45
N GLU A 424 28.14 12.28 -19.08
CA GLU A 424 28.04 12.39 -20.55
C GLU A 424 29.40 12.16 -21.22
N GLN A 425 30.46 12.80 -20.72
CA GLN A 425 31.83 12.60 -21.24
C GLN A 425 32.28 11.14 -21.12
N ARG A 426 32.04 10.48 -19.98
CA ARG A 426 32.38 9.06 -19.80
C ARG A 426 31.63 8.15 -20.78
N THR A 427 30.35 8.42 -21.05
CA THR A 427 29.57 7.63 -22.01
C THR A 427 30.06 7.81 -23.45
N ASP A 428 30.55 9.00 -23.81
CA ASP A 428 31.12 9.25 -25.13
C ASP A 428 32.50 8.58 -25.30
N GLU A 429 33.34 8.61 -24.26
CA GLU A 429 34.61 7.88 -24.23
C GLU A 429 34.41 6.36 -24.36
N GLU A 430 33.42 5.82 -23.65
CA GLU A 430 33.05 4.40 -23.72
C GLU A 430 32.55 4.01 -25.10
N LYS A 431 31.72 4.84 -25.74
CA LYS A 431 31.26 4.64 -27.11
C LYS A 431 32.43 4.62 -28.11
N ILE A 432 33.41 5.51 -27.94
CA ILE A 432 34.61 5.54 -28.79
C ILE A 432 35.44 4.26 -28.56
N ARG A 433 35.63 3.84 -27.32
CA ARG A 433 36.37 2.64 -26.94
C ARG A 433 35.76 1.37 -27.56
N ILE A 434 34.46 1.15 -27.36
CA ILE A 434 33.76 -0.03 -27.89
C ILE A 434 33.79 -0.03 -29.43
N LYS A 435 33.63 1.13 -30.06
CA LYS A 435 33.75 1.25 -31.52
C LYS A 435 35.16 0.89 -32.01
N SER A 436 36.20 1.32 -31.30
CA SER A 436 37.59 0.99 -31.63
C SER A 436 37.90 -0.51 -31.47
N GLU A 437 37.34 -1.17 -30.44
CA GLU A 437 37.46 -2.63 -30.25
C GLU A 437 36.74 -3.41 -31.36
N ARG A 438 35.52 -2.99 -31.72
CA ARG A 438 34.77 -3.56 -32.85
C ARG A 438 35.57 -3.44 -34.15
N ASP A 439 36.13 -2.26 -34.42
CA ASP A 439 36.95 -2.02 -35.60
C ASP A 439 38.27 -2.83 -35.59
N PHE A 440 38.83 -3.08 -34.41
CA PHE A 440 40.00 -3.95 -34.25
C PHE A 440 39.66 -5.40 -34.63
N PHE A 441 38.60 -5.99 -34.06
CA PHE A 441 38.19 -7.36 -34.39
C PHE A 441 37.78 -7.49 -35.86
N GLN A 442 37.15 -6.46 -36.43
CA GLN A 442 36.81 -6.42 -37.86
C GLN A 442 38.05 -6.44 -38.75
N LYS A 443 39.11 -5.71 -38.38
CA LYS A 443 40.39 -5.72 -39.12
C LYS A 443 41.09 -7.07 -39.01
N GLU A 444 41.09 -7.67 -37.82
CA GLU A 444 41.69 -8.99 -37.62
C GLU A 444 40.93 -10.09 -38.37
N TYR A 445 39.60 -10.02 -38.40
CA TYR A 445 38.75 -10.91 -39.17
C TYR A 445 39.09 -10.87 -40.68
N LEU A 446 39.20 -9.66 -41.24
CA LEU A 446 39.57 -9.47 -42.65
C LEU A 446 41.00 -9.95 -42.94
N ARG A 447 41.95 -9.72 -42.03
CA ARG A 447 43.34 -10.17 -42.13
C ARG A 447 43.43 -11.70 -42.13
N LEU A 448 42.64 -12.35 -41.27
CA LEU A 448 42.65 -13.79 -41.08
C LEU A 448 42.01 -14.54 -42.27
N ILE A 449 40.89 -14.03 -42.78
CA ILE A 449 40.25 -14.57 -44.00
C ILE A 449 41.17 -14.44 -45.21
N SER A 450 41.90 -13.34 -45.32
CA SER A 450 42.85 -13.11 -46.42
C SER A 450 44.05 -14.07 -46.41
N LYS A 451 44.32 -14.77 -45.31
CA LYS A 451 45.46 -15.70 -45.14
C LYS A 451 45.06 -17.18 -45.03
N ALA A 452 43.80 -17.53 -45.34
CA ALA A 452 43.26 -18.88 -45.13
C ALA A 452 43.41 -19.36 -43.67
N GLY A 453 42.93 -18.55 -42.72
CA GLY A 453 42.98 -18.84 -41.29
C GLY A 453 42.05 -19.98 -40.83
N SER A 454 42.23 -20.39 -39.58
CA SER A 454 41.44 -21.44 -38.93
C SER A 454 39.97 -21.04 -38.78
N GLU A 455 39.04 -21.91 -39.17
CA GLU A 455 37.59 -21.70 -39.08
C GLU A 455 37.14 -21.33 -37.66
N LYS A 456 37.76 -21.94 -36.63
CA LYS A 456 37.49 -21.63 -35.22
C LYS A 456 37.85 -20.20 -34.82
N GLU A 457 38.90 -19.65 -35.42
CA GLU A 457 39.38 -18.30 -35.11
C GLU A 457 38.57 -17.24 -35.89
N VAL A 458 38.08 -17.60 -37.08
CA VAL A 458 37.09 -16.81 -37.84
C VAL A 458 35.78 -16.69 -37.07
N ASP A 459 35.26 -17.80 -36.52
CA ASP A 459 34.03 -17.81 -35.72
C ASP A 459 34.17 -17.00 -34.43
N PHE A 460 35.32 -17.12 -33.75
CA PHE A 460 35.63 -16.31 -32.57
C PHE A 460 35.58 -14.81 -32.87
N LEU A 461 36.25 -14.37 -33.95
CA LEU A 461 36.27 -12.96 -34.32
C LEU A 461 34.87 -12.45 -34.73
N GLN A 462 34.07 -13.26 -35.43
CA GLN A 462 32.67 -12.91 -35.73
C GLN A 462 31.82 -12.77 -34.47
N SER A 463 32.01 -13.64 -33.49
CA SER A 463 31.31 -13.56 -32.20
C SER A 463 31.68 -12.27 -31.45
N GLN A 464 32.97 -11.92 -31.41
CA GLN A 464 33.44 -10.68 -30.79
C GLN A 464 32.90 -9.42 -31.49
N ILE A 465 32.83 -9.42 -32.82
CA ILE A 465 32.24 -8.30 -33.58
C ILE A 465 30.76 -8.15 -33.24
N LYS A 466 29.99 -9.25 -33.23
CA LYS A 466 28.56 -9.24 -32.88
C LYS A 466 28.33 -8.74 -31.45
N SER A 467 29.13 -9.23 -30.51
CA SER A 467 29.08 -8.80 -29.10
C SER A 467 29.30 -7.28 -28.96
N LYS A 468 30.31 -6.73 -29.65
CA LYS A 468 30.59 -5.28 -29.61
C LYS A 468 29.54 -4.45 -30.34
N ASP A 469 28.91 -4.97 -31.40
CA ASP A 469 27.79 -4.31 -32.06
C ASP A 469 26.52 -4.29 -31.18
N ASP A 470 26.30 -5.32 -30.37
CA ASP A 470 25.21 -5.37 -29.39
C ASP A 470 25.46 -4.43 -28.21
N GLU A 471 26.69 -4.35 -27.68
CA GLU A 471 27.11 -3.34 -26.69
C GLU A 471 26.86 -1.91 -27.21
N LEU A 472 27.24 -1.62 -28.46
CA LEU A 472 26.97 -0.31 -29.09
C LEU A 472 25.48 -0.03 -29.27
N ARG A 473 24.66 -1.06 -29.52
CA ARG A 473 23.20 -0.93 -29.66
C ARG A 473 22.56 -0.58 -28.31
N LEU A 474 22.98 -1.25 -27.24
CA LEU A 474 22.51 -0.99 -25.88
C LEU A 474 22.89 0.42 -25.41
N LEU A 475 24.15 0.82 -25.63
CA LEU A 475 24.61 2.17 -25.26
C LEU A 475 23.86 3.27 -26.02
N ARG A 476 23.53 3.04 -27.30
CA ARG A 476 22.67 3.97 -28.08
C ARG A 476 21.24 4.02 -27.55
N ALA A 477 20.68 2.90 -27.11
CA ALA A 477 19.35 2.85 -26.52
C ALA A 477 19.30 3.62 -25.18
N GLU A 478 20.32 3.48 -24.33
CA GLU A 478 20.43 4.22 -23.07
C GLU A 478 20.52 5.74 -23.31
N LEU A 479 21.30 6.17 -24.31
CA LEU A 479 21.39 7.59 -24.69
C LEU A 479 20.07 8.14 -25.24
N CYS A 480 19.33 7.34 -26.02
CA CYS A 480 18.03 7.72 -26.56
C CYS A 480 16.98 7.91 -25.45
N LEU A 481 16.93 6.97 -24.49
CA LEU A 481 16.04 7.05 -23.32
C LEU A 481 16.35 8.28 -22.46
N ARG A 482 17.63 8.58 -22.20
CA ARG A 482 18.03 9.80 -21.48
C ARG A 482 17.66 11.08 -22.22
N GLN A 483 17.75 11.08 -23.55
CA GLN A 483 17.33 12.24 -24.35
C GLN A 483 15.81 12.44 -24.28
N GLN A 484 15.05 11.34 -24.24
CA GLN A 484 13.60 11.36 -24.07
C GLN A 484 13.17 11.86 -22.67
N GLU A 485 13.89 11.46 -21.61
CA GLU A 485 13.68 11.98 -20.24
C GLU A 485 13.92 13.49 -20.16
N ARG A 486 14.87 14.03 -20.95
CA ARG A 486 15.14 15.48 -21.05
C ARG A 486 14.05 16.28 -21.76
N LEU A 487 13.24 15.63 -22.59
CA LEU A 487 12.20 16.26 -23.42
C LEU A 487 10.79 16.17 -22.81
N LEU A 488 10.63 15.48 -21.68
CA LEU A 488 9.39 15.45 -20.90
C LEU A 488 9.29 16.73 -20.05
N PRO A 489 8.26 17.58 -20.24
CA PRO A 489 8.03 18.72 -19.37
C PRO A 489 7.57 18.20 -18.00
N THR A 490 8.39 18.40 -16.97
CA THR A 490 7.94 18.26 -15.58
C THR A 490 6.88 19.32 -15.32
N VAL A 491 5.71 18.86 -14.87
CA VAL A 491 4.60 19.72 -14.44
C VAL A 491 5.05 20.44 -13.16
N ASP A 492 5.67 21.61 -13.32
CA ASP A 492 5.91 22.51 -12.22
C ASP A 492 4.65 23.33 -11.95
N THR A 493 4.00 22.96 -10.86
CA THR A 493 2.97 23.72 -10.16
C THR A 493 3.42 25.16 -9.87
N ALA A 494 2.61 26.10 -10.36
CA ALA A 494 2.28 27.41 -9.80
C ALA A 494 3.36 28.12 -8.96
N THR A 495 4.02 29.12 -9.57
CA THR A 495 4.11 30.51 -9.07
C THR A 495 4.97 31.38 -10.00
N ALA A 496 4.48 32.60 -10.27
CA ALA A 496 5.13 33.76 -10.89
C ALA A 496 4.81 34.07 -12.38
N PRO A 497 4.74 35.38 -12.75
CA PRO A 497 3.64 35.90 -13.56
C PRO A 497 4.05 36.42 -14.96
N VAL A 498 3.00 36.74 -15.71
CA VAL A 498 2.93 37.51 -16.96
C VAL A 498 4.02 38.57 -17.14
N ALA A 499 4.81 38.47 -18.21
CA ALA A 499 5.38 39.62 -18.91
C ALA A 499 5.74 39.27 -20.38
N THR A 500 4.93 39.84 -21.28
CA THR A 500 5.30 40.44 -22.58
C THR A 500 5.97 39.61 -23.68
N ALA A 501 5.23 39.51 -24.78
CA ALA A 501 5.67 39.18 -26.13
C ALA A 501 6.75 40.13 -26.68
N ALA A 502 7.69 39.58 -27.46
CA ALA A 502 8.10 40.12 -28.78
C ALA A 502 9.12 39.19 -29.47
N THR A 503 8.76 38.75 -30.68
CA THR A 503 9.61 38.56 -31.89
C THR A 503 10.90 37.73 -31.84
N ALA A 504 10.90 36.58 -32.54
CA ALA A 504 11.69 36.32 -33.77
C ALA A 504 11.64 34.82 -34.12
N THR A 505 10.81 34.38 -35.08
CA THR A 505 11.22 33.98 -36.44
C THR A 505 12.52 33.15 -36.53
N THR A 506 12.43 31.82 -36.68
CA THR A 506 12.84 31.04 -37.88
C THR A 506 12.79 29.52 -37.63
N PRO A 507 12.68 28.68 -38.70
CA PRO A 507 12.03 27.38 -38.64
C PRO A 507 12.97 26.16 -38.62
N MET A 508 12.46 25.10 -37.99
CA MET A 508 12.54 23.68 -38.38
C MET A 508 13.46 23.32 -39.57
N GLU A 509 14.69 22.87 -39.28
CA GLU A 509 15.54 22.18 -40.26
C GLU A 509 15.39 20.65 -40.16
N ARG A 510 14.97 20.11 -41.29
CA ARG A 510 14.78 18.71 -41.65
C ARG A 510 16.13 18.17 -42.11
N CYS A 511 16.78 17.30 -41.33
CA CYS A 511 17.99 16.60 -41.77
C CYS A 511 17.71 15.72 -43.00
N GLN A 512 18.23 16.13 -44.16
CA GLN A 512 18.31 15.35 -45.38
C GLN A 512 19.53 14.42 -45.30
N PHE A 513 19.30 13.12 -45.41
CA PHE A 513 20.36 12.13 -45.53
C PHE A 513 20.78 12.05 -47.01
N ALA A 514 21.96 12.58 -47.33
CA ALA A 514 22.55 12.50 -48.67
C ALA A 514 22.96 11.05 -48.99
N GLN A 515 22.44 10.52 -50.09
CA GLN A 515 22.92 9.31 -50.75
C GLN A 515 24.33 9.54 -51.30
N ALA A 516 25.31 8.79 -50.83
CA ALA A 516 26.62 8.68 -51.47
C ALA A 516 26.63 7.47 -52.41
N SER A 517 26.73 7.78 -53.70
CA SER A 517 26.82 6.87 -54.84
C SER A 517 28.22 6.23 -54.91
N LEU A 518 28.27 4.92 -55.19
CA LEU A 518 29.51 4.17 -55.43
C LEU A 518 30.00 4.41 -56.86
N THR A 519 31.08 5.17 -57.01
CA THR A 519 31.81 5.30 -58.29
C THR A 519 33.15 4.57 -58.22
N SER A 520 33.22 3.49 -59.01
CA SER A 520 34.30 3.13 -59.94
C SER A 520 35.77 3.33 -59.51
N ALA A 521 36.47 2.21 -59.33
CA ALA A 521 37.91 2.12 -59.59
C ALA A 521 38.22 0.83 -60.37
N ARG A 522 38.23 0.94 -61.70
CA ARG A 522 38.97 0.06 -62.61
C ARG A 522 40.36 0.65 -62.78
N SER A 523 41.40 -0.13 -62.52
CA SER A 523 42.71 0.08 -63.17
C SER A 523 43.39 -1.26 -63.39
N ASN A 524 43.77 -1.48 -64.65
CA ASN A 524 44.42 -2.67 -65.18
C ASN A 524 45.92 -2.63 -64.90
N HIS A 525 46.51 -3.77 -64.54
CA HIS A 525 47.87 -4.08 -65.00
C HIS A 525 47.92 -5.51 -65.55
N SER A 526 48.25 -5.55 -66.84
CA SER A 526 48.52 -6.73 -67.66
C SER A 526 49.95 -7.22 -67.40
N ALA A 527 50.11 -8.52 -67.14
CA ALA A 527 51.32 -9.25 -67.47
C ALA A 527 50.93 -10.58 -68.12
N LYS A 528 51.45 -10.79 -69.34
CA LYS A 528 51.27 -11.98 -70.16
C LYS A 528 51.91 -13.19 -69.49
N SER A 529 51.20 -14.31 -69.41
CA SER A 529 51.82 -15.64 -69.35
C SER A 529 50.90 -16.66 -70.02
N ALA A 530 51.48 -17.44 -70.93
CA ALA A 530 50.80 -18.40 -71.77
C ALA A 530 50.53 -19.70 -71.01
N HIS A 531 49.31 -19.89 -70.48
CA HIS A 531 48.75 -21.19 -70.04
C HIS A 531 47.22 -21.17 -70.20
N SER A 532 46.71 -21.48 -71.40
CA SER A 532 45.31 -21.19 -71.79
C SER A 532 44.36 -22.40 -71.88
N VAL A 533 44.36 -23.31 -70.90
CA VAL A 533 43.22 -24.25 -70.74
C VAL A 533 42.83 -24.43 -69.27
N ALA A 534 43.79 -24.57 -68.35
CA ALA A 534 43.51 -24.73 -66.91
C ALA A 534 43.03 -23.43 -66.20
N SER A 535 43.29 -22.25 -66.79
CA SER A 535 42.88 -20.95 -66.23
C SER A 535 41.41 -20.63 -66.45
N SER A 536 40.73 -21.27 -67.41
CA SER A 536 39.31 -21.00 -67.68
C SER A 536 38.42 -21.71 -66.67
N ASP A 537 38.72 -22.97 -66.35
CA ASP A 537 37.95 -23.76 -65.38
C ASP A 537 38.11 -23.25 -63.94
N CYS A 538 39.29 -22.73 -63.58
CA CYS A 538 39.48 -22.15 -62.25
C CYS A 538 38.70 -20.84 -62.07
N VAL A 539 38.63 -20.00 -63.12
CA VAL A 539 37.81 -18.78 -63.13
C VAL A 539 36.33 -19.13 -63.16
N GLN A 540 35.91 -20.13 -63.94
CA GLN A 540 34.54 -20.64 -63.98
C GLN A 540 34.11 -21.20 -62.61
N ALA A 541 34.98 -21.93 -61.91
CA ALA A 541 34.71 -22.48 -60.58
C ALA A 541 34.66 -21.40 -59.48
N VAL A 542 35.40 -20.31 -59.63
CA VAL A 542 35.31 -19.14 -58.73
C VAL A 542 33.99 -18.39 -58.99
N VAL A 543 33.59 -18.20 -60.25
CA VAL A 543 32.31 -17.57 -60.60
C VAL A 543 31.14 -18.42 -60.09
N LEU A 544 31.14 -19.74 -60.30
CA LEU A 544 30.08 -20.62 -59.79
C LEU A 544 30.01 -20.66 -58.26
N ARG A 545 31.14 -20.54 -57.55
CA ARG A 545 31.15 -20.39 -56.10
C ARG A 545 30.56 -19.06 -55.66
N ALA A 546 30.96 -17.96 -56.30
CA ALA A 546 30.40 -16.64 -56.01
C ALA A 546 28.90 -16.57 -56.33
N GLU A 547 28.43 -17.26 -57.37
CA GLU A 547 27.00 -17.36 -57.68
C GLU A 547 26.23 -18.16 -56.63
N ARG A 548 26.77 -19.30 -56.16
CA ARG A 548 26.19 -20.07 -55.06
C ARG A 548 26.16 -19.28 -53.75
N GLU A 549 27.25 -18.60 -53.41
CA GLU A 549 27.32 -17.74 -52.22
C GLU A 549 26.32 -16.60 -52.31
N ARG A 550 26.17 -15.97 -53.48
CA ARG A 550 25.16 -14.94 -53.75
C ARG A 550 23.74 -15.51 -53.59
N ASP A 551 23.48 -16.69 -54.12
CA ASP A 551 22.15 -17.30 -54.08
C ASP A 551 21.80 -17.79 -52.65
N CYS A 552 22.77 -18.31 -51.90
CA CYS A 552 22.64 -18.58 -50.46
C CYS A 552 22.38 -17.29 -49.67
N ALA A 553 23.12 -16.22 -49.94
CA ALA A 553 22.91 -14.92 -49.28
C ALA A 553 21.54 -14.32 -49.60
N ARG A 554 21.03 -14.50 -50.82
CA ARG A 554 19.66 -14.11 -51.20
C ARG A 554 18.60 -14.93 -50.46
N ALA A 555 18.78 -16.25 -50.37
CA ALA A 555 17.87 -17.11 -49.63
C ALA A 555 17.84 -16.75 -48.13
N GLU A 556 18.99 -16.43 -47.54
CA GLU A 556 19.07 -15.97 -46.15
C GLU A 556 18.43 -14.59 -45.96
N LEU A 557 18.62 -13.66 -46.90
CA LEU A 557 17.93 -12.35 -46.89
C LEU A 557 16.41 -12.50 -46.93
N GLU A 558 15.89 -13.41 -47.77
CA GLU A 558 14.45 -13.69 -47.81
C GLU A 558 13.96 -14.38 -46.53
N ARG A 559 14.74 -15.30 -45.96
CA ARG A 559 14.43 -15.90 -44.64
C ARG A 559 14.30 -14.82 -43.57
N VAL A 560 15.26 -13.91 -43.48
CA VAL A 560 15.26 -12.81 -42.50
C VAL A 560 14.11 -11.82 -42.75
N ARG A 561 13.73 -11.58 -44.01
CA ARG A 561 12.53 -10.78 -44.35
C ARG A 561 11.26 -11.45 -43.85
N CYS A 562 11.08 -12.75 -44.11
CA CYS A 562 9.95 -13.53 -43.61
C CYS A 562 9.89 -13.55 -42.08
N GLU A 563 11.04 -13.73 -41.40
CA GLU A 563 11.13 -13.66 -39.94
C GLU A 563 10.73 -12.28 -39.41
N ARG A 564 11.26 -11.19 -40.00
CA ARG A 564 10.89 -9.82 -39.65
C ARG A 564 9.39 -9.59 -39.81
N ASP A 565 8.81 -10.03 -40.91
CA ASP A 565 7.40 -9.79 -41.21
C ASP A 565 6.50 -10.62 -40.29
N THR A 566 6.89 -11.86 -39.97
CA THR A 566 6.24 -12.69 -38.94
C THR A 566 6.32 -12.01 -37.56
N LEU A 567 7.46 -11.43 -37.20
CA LEU A 567 7.62 -10.71 -35.93
C LEU A 567 6.77 -9.44 -35.88
N ARG A 568 6.67 -8.70 -37.00
CA ARG A 568 5.77 -7.53 -37.11
C ARG A 568 4.32 -7.93 -36.94
N GLU A 569 3.88 -9.01 -37.59
CA GLU A 569 2.51 -9.52 -37.46
C GLU A 569 2.21 -9.96 -36.02
N LYS A 570 3.14 -10.70 -35.37
CA LYS A 570 3.04 -11.07 -33.95
C LYS A 570 2.95 -9.85 -33.04
N HIS A 571 3.77 -8.82 -33.30
CA HIS A 571 3.75 -7.59 -32.51
C HIS A 571 2.42 -6.82 -32.69
N VAL A 572 1.89 -6.74 -33.91
CA VAL A 572 0.58 -6.13 -34.18
C VAL A 572 -0.54 -6.91 -33.48
N SER A 573 -0.53 -8.24 -33.57
CA SER A 573 -1.49 -9.10 -32.88
C SER A 573 -1.45 -8.91 -31.36
N LEU A 574 -0.26 -8.85 -30.77
CA LEU A 574 -0.08 -8.61 -29.34
C LEU A 574 -0.61 -7.24 -28.90
N LEU A 575 -0.36 -6.18 -29.69
CA LEU A 575 -0.90 -4.85 -29.42
C LEU A 575 -2.43 -4.82 -29.51
N GLN A 576 -3.02 -5.54 -30.49
CA GLN A 576 -4.47 -5.65 -30.61
C GLN A 576 -5.10 -6.39 -29.42
N THR A 577 -4.50 -7.49 -28.96
CA THR A 577 -4.98 -8.22 -27.78
C THR A 577 -4.87 -7.36 -26.52
N GLN A 578 -3.74 -6.65 -26.34
CA GLN A 578 -3.54 -5.76 -25.20
C GLN A 578 -4.54 -4.59 -25.20
N SER A 579 -4.83 -4.01 -26.37
CA SER A 579 -5.84 -2.97 -26.53
C SER A 579 -7.24 -3.48 -26.14
N LEU A 580 -7.60 -4.70 -26.56
CA LEU A 580 -8.90 -5.31 -26.25
C LEU A 580 -9.04 -5.63 -24.75
N GLU A 581 -7.98 -6.14 -24.10
CA GLU A 581 -7.96 -6.37 -22.65
C GLU A 581 -8.07 -5.05 -21.87
N THR A 582 -7.39 -4.01 -22.32
CA THR A 582 -7.47 -2.67 -21.72
C THR A 582 -8.90 -2.12 -21.85
N GLN A 583 -9.53 -2.27 -23.01
CA GLN A 583 -10.92 -1.86 -23.23
C GLN A 583 -11.91 -2.63 -22.35
N LYS A 584 -11.75 -3.95 -22.22
CA LYS A 584 -12.56 -4.79 -21.31
C LYS A 584 -12.41 -4.34 -19.86
N SER A 585 -11.18 -4.07 -19.43
CA SER A 585 -10.90 -3.61 -18.07
C SER A 585 -11.53 -2.22 -17.80
N GLN A 586 -11.44 -1.31 -18.76
CA GLN A 586 -12.09 0.01 -18.68
C GLN A 586 -13.63 -0.10 -18.64
N ALA A 587 -14.23 -0.98 -19.44
CA ALA A 587 -15.66 -1.23 -19.41
C ALA A 587 -16.12 -1.76 -18.05
N HIS A 588 -15.38 -2.72 -17.48
CA HIS A 588 -15.68 -3.25 -16.15
C HIS A 588 -15.55 -2.19 -15.04
N ILE A 589 -14.52 -1.35 -15.11
CA ILE A 589 -14.37 -0.21 -14.18
C ILE A 589 -15.54 0.77 -14.31
N SER A 590 -16.01 1.04 -15.53
CA SER A 590 -17.20 1.87 -15.76
C SER A 590 -18.45 1.27 -15.13
N GLU A 591 -18.67 -0.03 -15.30
CA GLU A 591 -19.80 -0.76 -14.70
C GLU A 591 -19.78 -0.71 -13.17
N LEU A 592 -18.62 -0.99 -12.57
CA LEU A 592 -18.44 -0.89 -11.11
C LEU A 592 -18.70 0.53 -10.60
N ASN A 593 -18.21 1.55 -11.31
CA ASN A 593 -18.49 2.94 -10.96
C ASN A 593 -19.98 3.28 -11.04
N THR A 594 -20.70 2.78 -12.06
CA THR A 594 -22.16 2.96 -12.11
C THR A 594 -22.87 2.25 -10.96
N ARG A 595 -22.41 1.07 -10.56
CA ARG A 595 -22.96 0.34 -9.41
C ARG A 595 -22.70 1.06 -8.09
N ILE A 596 -21.52 1.63 -7.89
CA ILE A 596 -21.19 2.45 -6.72
C ILE A 596 -22.12 3.66 -6.66
N ARG A 597 -22.29 4.41 -7.76
CA ARG A 597 -23.21 5.56 -7.80
C ARG A 597 -24.67 5.16 -7.52
N GLN A 598 -25.07 3.95 -7.91
CA GLN A 598 -26.40 3.44 -7.56
C GLN A 598 -26.51 3.15 -6.07
N LEU A 599 -25.55 2.42 -5.48
CA LEU A 599 -25.54 2.12 -4.04
C LEU A 599 -25.45 3.38 -3.19
N GLU A 600 -24.72 4.41 -3.62
CA GLU A 600 -24.67 5.70 -2.94
C GLU A 600 -26.03 6.42 -2.95
N ARG A 601 -26.79 6.32 -4.05
CA ARG A 601 -28.16 6.86 -4.13
C ARG A 601 -29.10 6.09 -3.20
N GLU A 602 -29.09 4.76 -3.27
CA GLU A 602 -29.90 3.90 -2.39
C GLU A 602 -29.58 4.17 -0.90
N ASN A 603 -28.31 4.38 -0.55
CA ASN A 603 -27.91 4.69 0.82
C ASN A 603 -28.39 6.08 1.28
N ARG A 604 -28.37 7.09 0.40
CA ARG A 604 -28.94 8.42 0.70
C ARG A 604 -30.45 8.35 0.89
N GLU A 605 -31.15 7.60 0.04
CA GLU A 605 -32.61 7.39 0.14
C GLU A 605 -32.97 6.68 1.45
N LEU A 606 -32.29 5.57 1.77
CA LEU A 606 -32.48 4.84 3.02
C LEU A 606 -32.18 5.71 4.24
N SER A 607 -31.09 6.48 4.21
CA SER A 607 -30.75 7.40 5.30
C SER A 607 -31.82 8.48 5.47
N SER A 608 -32.34 9.04 4.37
CA SER A 608 -33.41 10.03 4.40
C SER A 608 -34.73 9.47 4.96
N ALA A 609 -35.04 8.20 4.70
CA ALA A 609 -36.22 7.53 5.24
C ALA A 609 -36.05 7.12 6.71
N ARG A 610 -34.81 6.82 7.15
CA ARG A 610 -34.50 6.44 8.53
C ARG A 610 -34.67 7.59 9.52
N ILE A 611 -34.23 8.80 9.17
CA ILE A 611 -34.23 9.97 10.07
C ILE A 611 -35.65 10.28 10.64
N PRO A 612 -36.72 10.38 9.83
CA PRO A 612 -38.07 10.61 10.33
C PRO A 612 -38.56 9.52 11.28
N SER A 613 -38.24 8.25 10.99
CA SER A 613 -38.60 7.12 11.86
C SER A 613 -37.89 7.21 13.21
N GLU A 614 -36.60 7.56 13.22
CA GLU A 614 -35.86 7.78 14.46
C GLU A 614 -36.42 8.96 15.27
N THR A 615 -36.75 10.07 14.61
CA THR A 615 -37.41 11.21 15.27
C THR A 615 -38.76 10.81 15.86
N HIS A 616 -39.57 10.05 15.13
CA HIS A 616 -40.86 9.57 15.61
C HIS A 616 -40.71 8.62 16.81
N ILE A 617 -39.71 7.73 16.80
CA ILE A 617 -39.41 6.86 17.94
C ILE A 617 -39.01 7.68 19.18
N VAL A 618 -38.24 8.76 19.02
CA VAL A 618 -37.88 9.65 20.13
C VAL A 618 -39.12 10.34 20.70
N LEU A 619 -39.99 10.89 19.85
CA LEU A 619 -41.24 11.54 20.29
C LEU A 619 -42.16 10.56 21.04
N LEU A 620 -42.32 9.33 20.54
CA LEU A 620 -43.11 8.30 21.21
C LEU A 620 -42.51 7.91 22.57
N LYS A 621 -41.18 7.89 22.70
CA LYS A 621 -40.52 7.65 24.00
C LYS A 621 -40.79 8.78 24.99
N GLU A 622 -40.72 10.03 24.54
CA GLU A 622 -41.05 11.20 25.35
C GLU A 622 -42.51 11.17 25.83
N GLU A 623 -43.44 10.81 24.94
CA GLU A 623 -44.86 10.64 25.28
C GLU A 623 -45.07 9.51 26.29
N ILE A 624 -44.42 8.36 26.11
CA ILE A 624 -44.45 7.26 27.08
C ILE A 624 -43.93 7.70 28.45
N ASP A 625 -42.86 8.48 28.50
CA ASP A 625 -42.28 8.95 29.76
C ASP A 625 -43.12 10.04 30.44
N GLU A 626 -43.84 10.85 29.66
CA GLU A 626 -44.85 11.78 30.18
C GLU A 626 -46.06 11.03 30.75
N LEU A 627 -46.59 10.04 30.02
CA LEU A 627 -47.69 9.19 30.49
C LEU A 627 -47.32 8.43 31.77
N LYS A 628 -46.08 7.93 31.89
CA LYS A 628 -45.59 7.31 33.12
C LYS A 628 -45.57 8.29 34.29
N ARG A 629 -45.11 9.54 34.08
CA ARG A 629 -45.12 10.60 35.09
C ARG A 629 -46.53 10.91 35.57
N GLN A 630 -47.48 11.05 34.63
CA GLN A 630 -48.89 11.28 34.95
C GLN A 630 -49.50 10.09 35.73
N ASN A 631 -49.19 8.85 35.33
CA ASN A 631 -49.67 7.66 36.02
C ASN A 631 -49.15 7.62 37.46
N PHE A 632 -47.86 7.94 37.67
CA PHE A 632 -47.27 8.02 39.00
C PHE A 632 -47.94 9.09 39.87
N ALA A 633 -48.18 10.28 39.33
CA ALA A 633 -48.87 11.36 40.05
C ALA A 633 -50.30 10.96 40.45
N LEU A 634 -51.06 10.33 39.54
CA LEU A 634 -52.40 9.83 39.82
C LEU A 634 -52.40 8.68 40.85
N GLN A 635 -51.39 7.82 40.83
CA GLN A 635 -51.22 6.78 41.85
C GLN A 635 -50.95 7.39 43.23
N GLU A 636 -50.12 8.43 43.31
CA GLU A 636 -49.84 9.15 44.55
C GLU A 636 -51.09 9.90 45.07
N GLU A 637 -51.88 10.50 44.19
CA GLU A 637 -53.15 11.12 44.58
C GLU A 637 -54.15 10.07 45.09
N ASN A 638 -54.25 8.92 44.43
CA ASN A 638 -55.08 7.81 44.88
C ASN A 638 -54.66 7.28 46.25
N SER A 639 -53.35 7.15 46.51
CA SER A 639 -52.86 6.70 47.82
C SER A 639 -53.17 7.72 48.93
N LYS A 640 -53.05 9.02 48.64
CA LYS A 640 -53.47 10.11 49.54
C LYS A 640 -54.97 10.06 49.82
N LEU A 641 -55.80 9.88 48.81
CA LEU A 641 -57.26 9.78 48.96
C LEU A 641 -57.66 8.54 49.77
N ARG A 642 -57.07 7.37 49.51
CA ARG A 642 -57.27 6.15 50.31
C ARG A 642 -56.89 6.37 51.77
N THR A 643 -55.77 7.06 52.02
CA THR A 643 -55.34 7.39 53.38
C THR A 643 -56.34 8.31 54.08
N ARG A 644 -56.81 9.38 53.41
CA ARG A 644 -57.86 10.27 53.95
C ARG A 644 -59.16 9.53 54.21
N GLN A 645 -59.59 8.66 53.30
CA GLN A 645 -60.79 7.83 53.46
C GLN A 645 -60.67 6.93 54.71
N ASN A 646 -59.53 6.27 54.90
CA ASN A 646 -59.27 5.44 56.08
C ASN A 646 -59.28 6.27 57.38
N GLN A 647 -58.73 7.49 57.37
CA GLN A 647 -58.79 8.39 58.52
C GLN A 647 -60.21 8.81 58.85
N LEU A 648 -61.01 9.18 57.84
CA LEU A 648 -62.41 9.56 58.02
C LEU A 648 -63.23 8.38 58.58
N LYS A 649 -62.99 7.17 58.06
CA LYS A 649 -63.61 5.93 58.56
C LYS A 649 -63.28 5.72 60.04
N TYR A 650 -62.01 5.87 60.43
CA TYR A 650 -61.58 5.75 61.83
C TYR A 650 -62.28 6.78 62.74
N GLU A 651 -62.42 8.04 62.31
CA GLU A 651 -63.13 9.09 63.05
C GLU A 651 -64.63 8.79 63.21
N ILE A 652 -65.27 8.26 62.17
CA ILE A 652 -66.68 7.84 62.23
C ILE A 652 -66.84 6.69 63.22
N ASP A 653 -65.98 5.67 63.15
CA ASP A 653 -66.00 4.51 64.05
C ASP A 653 -65.77 4.94 65.52
N THR A 654 -64.82 5.85 65.78
CA THR A 654 -64.60 6.38 67.15
C THR A 654 -65.78 7.21 67.65
N ARG A 655 -66.39 8.06 66.81
CA ARG A 655 -67.61 8.80 67.17
C ARG A 655 -68.79 7.87 67.48
N LEU A 656 -68.94 6.78 66.72
CA LEU A 656 -69.94 5.75 66.97
C LEU A 656 -69.70 5.05 68.30
N VAL A 657 -68.46 4.64 68.59
CA VAL A 657 -68.09 4.02 69.87
C VAL A 657 -68.37 4.97 71.03
N VAL A 658 -68.00 6.25 70.95
CA VAL A 658 -68.28 7.25 71.99
C VAL A 658 -69.79 7.43 72.20
N LYS A 659 -70.59 7.47 71.13
CA LYS A 659 -72.06 7.52 71.24
C LYS A 659 -72.64 6.28 71.94
N VAL A 660 -72.15 5.08 71.59
CA VAL A 660 -72.59 3.82 72.21
C VAL A 660 -72.18 3.79 73.69
N ASN A 661 -70.95 4.20 74.02
CA ASN A 661 -70.47 4.23 75.41
C ASN A 661 -71.24 5.25 76.27
N ASN A 662 -71.54 6.43 75.73
CA ASN A 662 -72.36 7.42 76.42
C ASN A 662 -73.82 6.95 76.61
N SER A 663 -74.34 6.15 75.67
CA SER A 663 -75.67 5.53 75.80
C SER A 663 -75.69 4.43 76.87
N LEU A 664 -74.59 3.67 77.01
CA LEU A 664 -74.40 2.65 78.06
C LEU A 664 -74.19 3.27 79.45
N LEU A 665 -73.51 4.41 79.55
CA LEU A 665 -73.33 5.15 80.82
C LEU A 665 -74.65 5.72 81.37
N PHE A 666 -75.63 6.00 80.50
CA PHE A 666 -76.99 6.38 80.92
C PHE A 666 -77.85 5.20 81.41
N PHE A 667 -77.38 3.96 81.24
CA PHE A 667 -78.07 2.71 81.61
C PHE A 667 -77.40 1.95 82.76
N ILE A 668 -76.69 2.63 83.66
CA ILE A 668 -76.19 2.03 84.91
C ILE A 668 -77.17 2.32 86.07
N PRO A 669 -78.05 1.37 86.47
CA PRO A 669 -78.70 1.43 87.78
C PRO A 669 -77.78 0.87 88.87
N GLN A 670 -77.69 1.59 89.99
CA GLN A 670 -77.17 1.06 91.24
C GLN A 670 -78.08 -0.07 91.75
N ASN A 671 -77.55 -1.29 91.91
CA ASN A 671 -77.68 -2.13 93.13
C ASN A 671 -77.16 -3.59 92.98
N ILE A 672 -76.16 -3.92 93.80
CA ILE A 672 -76.14 -5.00 94.83
C ILE A 672 -76.38 -6.51 94.45
N LYS A 673 -75.32 -7.29 94.73
CA LYS A 673 -75.18 -8.67 95.31
C LYS A 673 -75.45 -9.97 94.51
N ARG A 674 -74.39 -10.83 94.62
CA ARG A 674 -74.32 -12.30 94.87
C ARG A 674 -75.01 -13.26 93.90
N THR A 675 -74.24 -14.20 93.35
CA THR A 675 -74.28 -15.65 93.67
C THR A 675 -73.16 -16.43 92.97
N ASN A 676 -72.66 -17.45 93.68
CA ASN A 676 -71.72 -18.49 93.23
C ASN A 676 -72.27 -19.34 92.06
N GLY A 677 -71.38 -19.96 91.28
CA GLY A 677 -71.76 -21.04 90.38
C GLY A 677 -70.69 -21.42 89.35
N THR A 678 -69.91 -22.43 89.69
CA THR A 678 -69.06 -23.27 88.83
C THR A 678 -69.71 -23.70 87.51
N TYR A 679 -68.95 -23.81 86.41
CA TYR A 679 -68.76 -25.05 85.62
C TYR A 679 -67.77 -24.86 84.46
N THR A 680 -67.11 -25.97 84.16
CA THR A 680 -65.96 -26.26 83.29
C THR A 680 -66.31 -26.55 81.82
N ALA A 681 -65.26 -26.60 80.98
CA ALA A 681 -65.13 -27.19 79.61
C ALA A 681 -65.62 -26.30 78.45
N GLY A 682 -64.96 -26.22 77.28
CA GLY A 682 -63.81 -26.92 76.71
C GLY A 682 -63.93 -26.90 75.17
N LEU A 683 -62.78 -26.95 74.47
CA LEU A 683 -62.57 -27.38 73.06
C LEU A 683 -62.94 -26.37 71.94
N SER A 684 -61.94 -25.91 71.15
CA SER A 684 -61.53 -26.42 69.81
C SER A 684 -62.43 -25.85 68.70
N GLU A 685 -61.97 -25.23 67.61
CA GLU A 685 -60.76 -25.32 66.76
C GLU A 685 -60.13 -23.96 66.44
#